data_AF-A0A5C7RC89-F1
#
_entry.id   AF-A0A5C7RC89-F1
#
_cell.length_a   1.000
_cell.length_b   1.000
_cell.length_c   1.000
_cell.angle_alpha   90.00
_cell.angle_beta   90.00
_cell.angle_gamma   90.00
#
_symmetry.space_group_name_H-M   'P 1'
#
loop_
_entity.id
_entity.type
_entity.pdbx_description
1 polymer ?
#
loop_
_entity_poly.entity_id
_entity_poly.type
_entity_poly.pdbx_seq_one_letter_code
_entity_poly.pdbx_strand_id
1 'polypeptide(L)'
;MLGMLTLAEKKQRLLSLILQDGILFRTPTQPILSRDGTPGRWMLNSLAVSLTHEGIQLAAACLLDLLSKFEGRQIATYGTTAIPLVTACVMQGGGRYEALLVRKERKAHGSLKLIEGRINRDEPVIILDDSVSSGISMQNCRDTLEADGFRVEGGICLVRFGWYGGFGLMQEQGYHMETVFDIDDDVSPRIDSEPRVLQNPTKFYLEHKLPWHKHKAPEGLSPTALARSVLSEYLSSGQLLQVPDQLDQTYVHQGGCFVSVRQKDQIHLRHARDGFWHFPGERCFSPSQDIVLACWQAAQRLPRGESGLKLLTESALAVTFFSKLEACTVGELDNDRYGIVVRSKERPSKMGGALPRMPGLATAGQQFNHAFYKNAQLVSFEPYTLYRHDVFKYVEAEVTWQPTGVALDSQQQPWFESAAIARLITQRARSLIKAQVTQTAVSDPLELPADLCPALDALYISVLFKGQLQGCMGKTIKHLDQDVQILAQAVLADQRFAKQLNPENVDQLVLKIYLLHAPLALGAYSPEEVMNPVRFCEQALMVHQGDKSGILLPDVPVLFNYDEQAYVAEVLDKAGITRPPYGWLRYDCSTWLDDAQQVYRVQKAFPRTELQRIERQQLPALACLWASYIRRQGLGDGSFYFYYLPFSNQLQRIQDKVRTAHTLWVLTRAQQAQLSTVEEHELTATLSFLKTGLRKTPDKLWLSEASSSEELKNDTLAGSALLLMALSARPQLNLEDTQLAQSLAQLLWQAIDQHGRVHCFIHVNSTDLGSDEPYQDYIAGQVLLALALAAKQGLTTIKRSKWKKMLSYYQHRCYYKRRADLVSWMVQGLGACWQLEPNIELARTIFALVDWILEYQSQLDGGFTTRQQKGRPDYMTAVYLEAVTVALNIAKQNLDQLHQERYQQACELGFAFLDKQTVQARDRSVLPNLAWAEGGLRESTTNSSMRIDFTQHALSAALYILGK
;
A
#
# COMPACT_ATOMS: atom_id res chain seq x y z
N MET A 1 48.78 17.39 -16.38
CA MET A 1 48.48 16.12 -15.67
C MET A 1 46.98 15.84 -15.56
N LEU A 2 46.12 16.78 -15.12
CA LEU A 2 44.68 16.56 -14.94
C LEU A 2 43.92 16.07 -16.20
N GLY A 3 44.35 16.47 -17.40
CA GLY A 3 43.75 16.02 -18.67
C GLY A 3 44.01 14.54 -19.04
N MET A 4 44.95 13.87 -18.36
CA MET A 4 45.28 12.45 -18.58
C MET A 4 44.52 11.51 -17.63
N LEU A 5 43.86 12.05 -16.60
CA LEU A 5 43.10 11.24 -15.64
C LEU A 5 41.75 10.82 -16.23
N THR A 6 41.38 9.58 -15.96
CA THR A 6 40.01 9.06 -16.15
C THR A 6 39.03 9.77 -15.21
N LEU A 7 37.73 9.68 -15.51
CA LEU A 7 36.70 10.26 -14.64
C LEU A 7 36.74 9.68 -13.22
N ALA A 8 37.00 8.37 -13.08
CA ALA A 8 37.13 7.70 -11.80
C ALA A 8 38.32 8.24 -10.98
N GLU A 9 39.48 8.42 -11.61
CA GLU A 9 40.66 9.00 -10.96
C GLU A 9 40.42 10.47 -10.57
N LYS A 10 39.72 11.23 -11.41
CA LYS A 10 39.33 12.61 -11.10
C LYS A 10 38.40 12.66 -9.89
N LYS A 11 37.39 11.79 -9.84
CA LYS A 11 36.47 11.66 -8.70
C LYS A 11 37.22 11.31 -7.41
N GLN A 12 38.16 10.37 -7.46
CA GLN A 12 38.96 9.97 -6.31
C GLN A 12 39.89 11.11 -5.82
N ARG A 13 40.51 11.85 -6.74
CA ARG A 13 41.34 13.00 -6.40
C ARG A 13 40.51 14.13 -5.79
N LEU A 14 39.31 14.38 -6.32
CA LEU A 14 38.38 15.36 -5.76
C LEU A 14 37.95 15.00 -4.34
N LEU A 15 37.62 13.73 -4.08
CA LEU A 15 37.30 13.26 -2.74
C LEU A 15 38.46 13.49 -1.76
N SER A 16 39.69 13.27 -2.21
CA SER A 16 40.89 13.52 -1.42
C SER A 16 41.01 15.00 -1.02
N LEU A 17 40.75 15.93 -1.96
CA LEU A 17 40.73 17.37 -1.67
C LEU A 17 39.59 17.75 -0.72
N ILE A 18 38.40 17.14 -0.86
CA ILE A 18 37.28 17.37 0.07
C ILE A 18 37.66 16.93 1.48
N LEU A 19 38.31 15.78 1.66
CA LEU A 19 38.74 15.29 2.97
C LEU A 19 39.88 16.13 3.57
N GLN A 20 40.78 16.66 2.74
CA GLN A 20 41.92 17.45 3.19
C GLN A 20 41.53 18.89 3.53
N ASP A 21 40.82 19.56 2.63
CA ASP A 21 40.58 21.01 2.69
C ASP A 21 39.09 21.37 2.82
N GLY A 22 38.20 20.45 2.43
CA GLY A 22 36.75 20.67 2.36
C GLY A 22 35.99 20.40 3.65
N ILE A 23 36.64 19.93 4.73
CA ILE A 23 36.00 19.70 6.04
C ILE A 23 36.48 20.74 7.04
N LEU A 24 35.58 21.62 7.49
CA LEU A 24 35.86 22.59 8.55
C LEU A 24 35.47 22.00 9.90
N PHE A 25 36.45 21.79 10.79
CA PHE A 25 36.19 21.31 12.15
C PHE A 25 35.89 22.45 13.12
N ARG A 26 34.98 22.20 14.07
CA ARG A 26 34.65 23.15 15.13
C ARG A 26 35.84 23.32 16.07
N THR A 27 36.19 24.56 16.37
CA THR A 27 37.17 24.91 17.40
C THR A 27 36.59 25.99 18.33
N PRO A 28 37.24 26.29 19.48
CA PRO A 28 36.77 27.37 20.36
C PRO A 28 36.65 28.74 19.67
N THR A 29 37.48 29.02 18.66
CA THR A 29 37.47 30.28 17.90
C THR A 29 36.71 30.18 16.57
N GLN A 30 36.37 28.97 16.14
CA GLN A 30 35.59 28.69 14.93
C GLN A 30 34.35 27.87 15.31
N PRO A 31 33.29 28.51 15.83
CA PRO A 31 32.05 27.83 16.12
C PRO A 31 31.39 27.33 14.83
N ILE A 32 30.76 26.17 14.90
CA ILE A 32 29.91 25.62 13.85
C ILE A 32 28.55 25.40 14.48
N LEU A 33 27.53 26.05 13.91
CA LEU A 33 26.16 25.99 14.40
C LEU A 33 25.26 25.47 13.29
N SER A 34 24.39 24.55 13.65
CA SER A 34 23.21 24.17 12.87
C SER A 34 22.23 25.35 12.81
N ARG A 35 21.25 25.26 11.90
CA ARG A 35 20.21 26.29 11.74
C ARG A 35 19.39 26.56 13.00
N ASP A 36 19.20 25.54 13.83
CA ASP A 36 18.50 25.63 15.12
C ASP A 36 19.38 26.15 16.26
N GLY A 37 20.63 26.55 15.97
CA GLY A 37 21.59 27.05 16.94
C GLY A 37 22.35 25.94 17.69
N THR A 38 22.10 24.66 17.39
CA THR A 38 22.85 23.56 18.02
C THR A 38 24.29 23.49 17.48
N PRO A 39 25.30 23.21 18.33
CA PRO A 39 26.68 23.13 17.88
C PRO A 39 26.95 21.85 17.08
N GLY A 40 27.56 22.00 15.89
CA GLY A 40 28.03 20.90 15.05
C GLY A 40 29.49 20.54 15.30
N ARG A 41 29.91 19.32 14.96
CA ARG A 41 31.32 18.87 15.09
C ARG A 41 32.20 19.40 13.95
N TRP A 42 31.68 19.39 12.74
CA TRP A 42 32.30 19.89 11.53
C TRP A 42 31.21 20.32 10.54
N MET A 43 31.58 21.03 9.48
CA MET A 43 30.72 21.32 8.34
C MET A 43 31.49 21.18 7.03
N LEU A 44 30.78 20.88 5.94
CA LEU A 44 31.36 20.94 4.60
C LEU A 44 31.66 22.39 4.23
N ASN A 45 32.92 22.67 3.92
CA ASN A 45 33.41 23.94 3.40
C ASN A 45 33.82 23.76 1.93
N SER A 46 32.83 23.55 1.07
CA SER A 46 33.05 23.27 -0.36
C SER A 46 33.81 24.38 -1.10
N LEU A 47 33.77 25.63 -0.61
CA LEU A 47 34.48 26.76 -1.19
C LEU A 47 36.00 26.65 -1.03
N ALA A 48 36.49 26.03 0.04
CA ALA A 48 37.92 25.75 0.22
C ALA A 48 38.48 24.83 -0.89
N VAL A 49 37.62 24.03 -1.53
CA VAL A 49 37.99 23.17 -2.66
C VAL A 49 37.65 23.84 -3.99
N SER A 50 36.43 24.33 -4.15
CA SER A 50 35.91 24.87 -5.42
C SER A 50 36.47 26.24 -5.83
N LEU A 51 37.15 26.96 -4.92
CA LEU A 51 37.90 28.17 -5.25
C LEU A 51 39.40 27.92 -5.52
N THR A 52 39.80 26.66 -5.68
CA THR A 52 41.17 26.29 -6.09
C THR A 52 41.20 25.87 -7.56
N HIS A 53 42.35 26.05 -8.22
CA HIS A 53 42.53 25.66 -9.62
C HIS A 53 42.28 24.16 -9.86
N GLU A 54 42.85 23.30 -9.01
CA GLU A 54 42.70 21.85 -9.13
C GLU A 54 41.27 21.40 -8.78
N GLY A 55 40.76 21.84 -7.64
CA GLY A 55 39.46 21.41 -7.13
C GLY A 55 38.30 21.77 -8.08
N ILE A 56 38.31 22.97 -8.65
CA ILE A 56 37.23 23.39 -9.57
C ILE A 56 37.25 22.63 -10.91
N GLN A 57 38.43 22.30 -11.44
CA GLN A 57 38.55 21.50 -12.66
C GLN A 57 38.03 20.08 -12.45
N LEU A 58 38.36 19.48 -11.31
CA LEU A 58 37.89 18.14 -10.95
C LEU A 58 36.37 18.11 -10.69
N ALA A 59 35.85 19.08 -9.95
CA ALA A 59 34.42 19.19 -9.66
C ALA A 59 33.60 19.38 -10.95
N ALA A 60 34.01 20.30 -11.83
CA ALA A 60 33.32 20.52 -13.10
C ALA A 60 33.32 19.27 -14.00
N ALA A 61 34.44 18.54 -14.07
CA ALA A 61 34.50 17.29 -14.84
C ALA A 61 33.51 16.24 -14.31
N CYS A 62 33.37 16.09 -13.00
CA CYS A 62 32.41 15.18 -12.39
C CYS A 62 30.97 15.64 -12.58
N LEU A 63 30.70 16.94 -12.42
CA LEU A 63 29.37 17.51 -12.58
C LEU A 63 28.89 17.48 -14.04
N LEU A 64 29.77 17.68 -15.01
CA LEU A 64 29.43 17.61 -16.44
C LEU A 64 29.02 16.20 -16.89
N ASP A 65 29.62 15.16 -16.31
CA ASP A 65 29.17 13.78 -16.52
C ASP A 65 27.73 13.58 -16.05
N LEU A 66 27.39 14.07 -14.86
CA LEU A 66 26.02 14.01 -14.32
C LEU A 66 25.04 14.88 -15.13
N LEU A 67 25.43 16.10 -15.50
CA LEU A 67 24.63 17.03 -16.33
C LEU A 67 24.33 16.44 -17.72
N SER A 68 25.13 15.50 -18.22
CA SER A 68 24.90 14.85 -19.51
C SER A 68 23.65 13.96 -19.51
N LYS A 69 23.18 13.53 -18.33
CA LYS A 69 21.99 12.70 -18.12
C LYS A 69 20.67 13.49 -18.19
N PHE A 70 20.75 14.82 -18.25
CA PHE A 70 19.60 15.72 -18.29
C PHE A 70 19.38 16.26 -19.72
N GLU A 71 18.12 16.53 -20.05
CA GLU A 71 17.73 17.20 -21.30
C GLU A 71 18.07 18.69 -21.27
N GLY A 72 17.93 19.33 -20.12
CA GLY A 72 18.07 20.76 -19.89
C GLY A 72 19.45 21.31 -20.23
N ARG A 73 19.47 22.54 -20.73
CA ARG A 73 20.67 23.29 -21.12
C ARG A 73 20.89 24.56 -20.31
N GLN A 74 20.08 24.78 -19.28
CA GLN A 74 20.27 25.86 -18.31
C GLN A 74 20.58 25.29 -16.94
N ILE A 75 21.61 25.83 -16.29
CA ILE A 75 22.02 25.44 -14.94
C ILE A 75 21.72 26.60 -14.01
N ALA A 76 20.91 26.37 -12.98
CA ALA A 76 20.58 27.36 -11.97
C ALA A 76 21.26 27.06 -10.64
N THR A 77 21.64 28.09 -9.89
CA THR A 77 22.05 27.94 -8.49
C THR A 77 21.37 28.97 -7.59
N TYR A 78 21.22 28.65 -6.31
CA TYR A 78 20.53 29.48 -5.32
C TYR A 78 21.49 30.01 -4.27
N GLY A 79 21.62 31.34 -4.21
CA GLY A 79 22.64 31.98 -3.38
C GLY A 79 24.02 31.97 -4.03
N THR A 80 25.08 31.91 -3.22
CA THR A 80 26.46 32.20 -3.67
C THR A 80 27.40 31.01 -3.67
N THR A 81 27.12 29.97 -2.89
CA THR A 81 28.09 28.88 -2.62
C THR A 81 28.44 28.08 -3.88
N ALA A 82 27.45 27.75 -4.70
CA ALA A 82 27.66 26.95 -5.92
C ALA A 82 27.91 27.77 -7.19
N ILE A 83 28.07 29.11 -7.09
CA ILE A 83 28.44 29.96 -8.23
C ILE A 83 29.73 29.47 -8.92
N PRO A 84 30.84 29.16 -8.20
CA PRO A 84 32.05 28.66 -8.84
C PRO A 84 31.80 27.41 -9.67
N LEU A 85 31.02 26.47 -9.14
CA LEU A 85 30.67 25.20 -9.79
C LEU A 85 29.90 25.45 -11.09
N VAL A 86 28.85 26.27 -11.05
CA VAL A 86 28.05 26.61 -12.23
C VAL A 86 28.90 27.30 -13.30
N THR A 87 29.71 28.28 -12.92
CA THR A 87 30.60 28.98 -13.86
C THR A 87 31.59 28.02 -14.52
N ALA A 88 32.18 27.10 -13.76
CA ALA A 88 33.11 26.12 -14.30
C ALA A 88 32.44 25.12 -15.25
N CYS A 89 31.22 24.66 -14.94
CA CYS A 89 30.43 23.81 -15.84
C CYS A 89 30.09 24.52 -17.16
N VAL A 90 29.74 25.83 -17.14
CA VAL A 90 29.52 26.61 -18.36
C VAL A 90 30.80 26.71 -19.19
N MET A 91 31.93 27.04 -18.55
CA MET A 91 33.22 27.17 -19.23
C MET A 91 33.72 25.87 -19.86
N GLN A 92 33.55 24.74 -19.16
CA GLN A 92 34.06 23.44 -19.60
C GLN A 92 33.03 22.61 -20.38
N GLY A 93 31.76 23.01 -20.38
CA GLY A 93 30.65 22.29 -21.00
C GLY A 93 30.56 22.42 -22.52
N GLY A 94 31.62 22.88 -23.20
CA GLY A 94 31.69 22.95 -24.66
C GLY A 94 30.61 23.82 -25.32
N GLY A 95 30.11 24.84 -24.61
CA GLY A 95 29.03 25.71 -25.09
C GLY A 95 27.63 25.11 -25.02
N ARG A 96 27.45 23.94 -24.39
CA ARG A 96 26.14 23.30 -24.21
C ARG A 96 25.25 24.00 -23.17
N TYR A 97 25.85 24.58 -22.13
CA TYR A 97 25.13 25.05 -20.95
C TYR A 97 25.22 26.56 -20.77
N GLU A 98 24.11 27.17 -20.37
CA GLU A 98 24.00 28.57 -19.93
C GLU A 98 23.67 28.61 -18.42
N ALA A 99 24.07 29.67 -17.73
CA ALA A 99 23.86 29.79 -16.28
C ALA A 99 22.74 30.77 -15.90
N LEU A 100 21.99 30.41 -14.86
CA LEU A 100 21.05 31.25 -14.15
C LEU A 100 21.48 31.41 -12.68
N LEU A 101 21.35 32.61 -12.14
CA LEU A 101 21.57 32.86 -10.71
C LEU A 101 20.25 33.24 -10.05
N VAL A 102 19.80 32.41 -9.11
CA VAL A 102 18.58 32.64 -8.34
C VAL A 102 18.95 33.26 -7.00
N ARG A 103 18.43 34.47 -6.74
CA ARG A 103 18.71 35.24 -5.54
C ARG A 103 17.78 34.83 -4.40
N LYS A 104 18.30 34.87 -3.17
CA LYS A 104 17.49 34.70 -1.95
C LYS A 104 16.51 35.85 -1.75
N GLU A 105 16.96 37.05 -2.09
CA GLU A 105 16.19 38.28 -1.95
C GLU A 105 16.15 39.03 -3.27
N ARG A 106 15.00 39.66 -3.55
CA ARG A 106 14.83 40.52 -4.71
C ARG A 106 15.79 41.70 -4.58
N LYS A 107 16.44 42.08 -5.68
CA LYS A 107 17.26 43.30 -5.69
C LYS A 107 16.42 44.49 -5.20
N ALA A 108 16.92 45.22 -4.21
CA ALA A 108 16.25 46.41 -3.67
C ALA A 108 16.22 47.59 -4.66
N HIS A 109 17.24 47.68 -5.53
CA HIS A 109 17.38 48.72 -6.54
C HIS A 109 17.92 48.14 -7.87
N GLY A 110 17.76 48.84 -8.98
CA GLY A 110 18.20 48.37 -10.30
C GLY A 110 17.16 47.47 -10.99
N SER A 111 17.58 46.28 -11.47
CA SER A 111 16.71 45.39 -12.27
C SER A 111 15.54 44.76 -11.49
N LEU A 112 15.54 44.84 -10.15
CA LEU A 112 14.54 44.24 -9.26
C LEU A 112 14.27 42.74 -9.53
N LYS A 113 15.22 42.04 -10.17
CA LYS A 113 15.09 40.63 -10.55
C LYS A 113 15.41 39.69 -9.38
N LEU A 114 14.75 38.53 -9.39
CA LEU A 114 15.12 37.37 -8.57
C LEU A 114 16.00 36.37 -9.35
N ILE A 115 15.88 36.34 -10.67
CA ILE A 115 16.62 35.44 -11.57
C ILE A 115 17.49 36.29 -12.51
N GLU A 116 18.79 36.02 -12.51
CA GLU A 116 19.78 36.67 -13.38
C GLU A 116 20.33 35.67 -14.41
N GLY A 117 20.84 36.18 -15.53
CA GLY A 117 21.38 35.38 -16.64
C GLY A 117 20.59 35.55 -17.94
N ARG A 118 20.96 34.76 -18.96
CA ARG A 118 20.26 34.73 -20.25
C ARG A 118 19.05 33.80 -20.15
N ILE A 119 17.90 34.36 -19.79
CA ILE A 119 16.66 33.60 -19.56
C ILE A 119 16.10 33.02 -20.86
N ASN A 120 15.96 31.70 -20.91
CA ASN A 120 15.15 31.00 -21.90
C ASN A 120 14.08 30.14 -21.20
N ARG A 121 12.82 30.58 -21.20
CA ARG A 121 11.74 29.85 -20.51
C ARG A 121 11.23 28.63 -21.27
N ASP A 122 11.66 28.41 -22.52
CA ASP A 122 11.31 27.20 -23.30
C ASP A 122 12.25 26.03 -23.02
N GLU A 123 13.36 26.28 -22.33
CA GLU A 123 14.43 25.31 -22.06
C GLU A 123 14.36 24.84 -20.59
N PRO A 124 14.36 23.53 -20.30
CA PRO A 124 14.39 23.03 -18.93
C PRO A 124 15.64 23.49 -18.16
N VAL A 125 15.46 23.65 -16.85
CA VAL A 125 16.51 24.09 -15.92
C VAL A 125 16.89 22.96 -14.97
N ILE A 126 18.21 22.82 -14.75
CA ILE A 126 18.80 21.90 -13.79
C ILE A 126 19.36 22.72 -12.62
N ILE A 127 18.99 22.39 -11.39
CA ILE A 127 19.53 23.09 -10.21
C ILE A 127 20.88 22.46 -9.84
N LEU A 128 21.88 23.28 -9.57
CA LEU A 128 23.20 22.85 -9.14
C LEU A 128 23.56 23.51 -7.80
N ASP A 129 23.88 22.67 -6.82
CA ASP A 129 24.30 23.09 -5.48
C ASP A 129 25.60 22.39 -5.05
N ASP A 130 26.25 22.90 -4.00
CA ASP A 130 27.43 22.25 -3.43
C ASP A 130 27.02 21.08 -2.54
N SER A 131 25.90 21.21 -1.84
CA SER A 131 25.41 20.19 -0.94
C SER A 131 23.90 20.21 -0.76
N VAL A 132 23.34 19.03 -0.53
CA VAL A 132 21.91 18.87 -0.21
C VAL A 132 21.78 18.12 1.09
N SER A 133 21.37 18.83 2.15
CA SER A 133 20.97 18.26 3.44
C SER A 133 19.46 18.37 3.64
N SER A 134 18.97 19.46 4.24
CA SER A 134 17.53 19.68 4.44
C SER A 134 16.77 19.94 3.12
N GLY A 135 17.46 20.30 2.04
CA GLY A 135 16.86 20.61 0.73
C GLY A 135 16.23 21.99 0.58
N ILE A 136 16.19 22.80 1.63
CA ILE A 136 15.48 24.10 1.62
C ILE A 136 15.99 25.04 0.52
N SER A 137 17.32 25.14 0.31
CA SER A 137 17.89 25.98 -0.75
C SER A 137 17.42 25.53 -2.13
N MET A 138 17.42 24.22 -2.38
CA MET A 138 17.01 23.63 -3.64
C MET A 138 15.50 23.75 -3.89
N GLN A 139 14.68 23.56 -2.87
CA GLN A 139 13.23 23.78 -2.94
C GLN A 139 12.90 25.25 -3.22
N ASN A 140 13.53 26.19 -2.51
CA ASN A 140 13.33 27.63 -2.76
C ASN A 140 13.77 28.01 -4.18
N CYS A 141 14.86 27.42 -4.68
CA CYS A 141 15.32 27.61 -6.05
C CYS A 141 14.26 27.14 -7.04
N ARG A 142 13.77 25.91 -6.86
CA ARG A 142 12.71 25.32 -7.68
C ARG A 142 11.47 26.20 -7.67
N ASP A 143 10.95 26.54 -6.50
CA ASP A 143 9.71 27.32 -6.36
C ASP A 143 9.84 28.68 -7.04
N THR A 144 11.00 29.33 -6.93
CA THR A 144 11.28 30.60 -7.60
C THR A 144 11.31 30.45 -9.13
N LEU A 145 11.92 29.37 -9.64
CA LEU A 145 12.02 29.09 -11.07
C LEU A 145 10.65 28.72 -11.66
N GLU A 146 9.92 27.81 -11.02
CA GLU A 146 8.59 27.36 -11.49
C GLU A 146 7.57 28.50 -11.44
N ALA A 147 7.61 29.35 -10.41
CA ALA A 147 6.77 30.55 -10.33
C ALA A 147 7.06 31.58 -11.45
N ASP A 148 8.27 31.58 -12.02
CA ASP A 148 8.66 32.42 -13.16
C ASP A 148 8.42 31.72 -14.53
N GLY A 149 7.82 30.53 -14.54
CA GLY A 149 7.42 29.79 -15.75
C GLY A 149 8.48 28.83 -16.32
N PHE A 150 9.54 28.54 -15.58
CA PHE A 150 10.50 27.50 -15.96
C PHE A 150 9.97 26.10 -15.65
N ARG A 151 10.39 25.12 -16.45
CA ARG A 151 10.35 23.70 -16.06
C ARG A 151 11.65 23.36 -15.37
N VAL A 152 11.57 22.99 -14.09
CA VAL A 152 12.71 22.40 -13.37
C VAL A 152 12.72 20.90 -13.68
N GLU A 153 13.80 20.42 -14.28
CA GLU A 153 13.97 18.99 -14.58
C GLU A 153 14.45 18.23 -13.34
N GLY A 154 15.37 18.82 -12.59
CA GLY A 154 15.89 18.22 -11.37
C GLY A 154 17.07 18.95 -10.77
N GLY A 155 17.88 18.24 -9.99
CA GLY A 155 18.95 18.81 -9.19
C GLY A 155 20.21 17.94 -9.12
N ILE A 156 21.37 18.59 -9.07
CA ILE A 156 22.67 17.96 -8.87
C ILE A 156 23.35 18.62 -7.68
N CYS A 157 24.00 17.83 -6.84
CA CYS A 157 24.88 18.36 -5.80
C CYS A 157 26.25 17.69 -5.77
N LEU A 158 27.27 18.43 -5.32
CA LEU A 158 28.59 17.86 -5.14
C LEU A 158 28.59 16.80 -4.03
N VAL A 159 27.97 17.09 -2.88
CA VAL A 159 27.85 16.15 -1.76
C VAL A 159 26.41 16.09 -1.25
N ARG A 160 25.73 14.94 -1.36
CA ARG A 160 24.43 14.73 -0.69
C ARG A 160 24.64 14.28 0.74
N PHE A 161 23.85 14.82 1.67
CA PHE A 161 23.89 14.45 3.08
C PHE A 161 22.83 13.40 3.40
N GLY A 162 23.13 12.15 2.99
CA GLY A 162 22.26 11.00 3.13
C GLY A 162 21.06 11.04 2.19
N TRP A 163 20.23 9.98 2.25
CA TRP A 163 19.01 9.89 1.46
C TRP A 163 17.83 10.69 2.06
N TYR A 164 17.84 10.89 3.38
CA TYR A 164 16.73 11.53 4.10
C TYR A 164 16.78 13.05 3.95
N GLY A 165 15.61 13.69 3.92
CA GLY A 165 15.51 15.14 3.77
C GLY A 165 15.51 15.57 2.30
N GLY A 166 16.32 16.56 1.95
CA GLY A 166 16.20 17.31 0.69
C GLY A 166 16.28 16.46 -0.57
N PHE A 167 17.22 15.52 -0.61
CA PHE A 167 17.45 14.67 -1.78
C PHE A 167 16.26 13.74 -2.03
N GLY A 168 15.86 12.95 -1.01
CA GLY A 168 14.70 12.07 -1.08
C GLY A 168 13.38 12.81 -1.30
N LEU A 169 13.20 14.00 -0.71
CA LEU A 169 11.98 14.82 -0.91
C LEU A 169 11.83 15.31 -2.36
N MET A 170 12.92 15.74 -3.00
CA MET A 170 12.89 16.13 -4.41
C MET A 170 12.56 14.93 -5.31
N GLN A 171 13.15 13.76 -5.06
CA GLN A 171 12.84 12.55 -5.84
C GLN A 171 11.41 12.07 -5.63
N GLU A 172 10.89 12.11 -4.40
CA GLU A 172 9.48 11.79 -4.09
C GLU A 172 8.51 12.68 -4.89
N GLN A 173 8.91 13.92 -5.16
CA GLN A 173 8.15 14.87 -5.97
C GLN A 173 8.32 14.66 -7.49
N GLY A 174 9.21 13.75 -7.92
CA GLY A 174 9.41 13.38 -9.32
C GLY A 174 10.53 14.12 -10.03
N TYR A 175 11.43 14.77 -9.30
CA TYR A 175 12.60 15.43 -9.86
C TYR A 175 13.78 14.47 -10.01
N HIS A 176 14.53 14.60 -11.12
CA HIS A 176 15.75 13.84 -11.34
C HIS A 176 16.87 14.36 -10.43
N MET A 177 17.33 13.54 -9.48
CA MET A 177 18.39 13.91 -8.56
C MET A 177 19.66 13.10 -8.78
N GLU A 178 20.80 13.79 -8.84
CA GLU A 178 22.14 13.19 -8.96
C GLU A 178 23.09 13.79 -7.92
N THR A 179 24.13 13.03 -7.57
CA THR A 179 25.21 13.53 -6.69
C THR A 179 26.56 12.99 -7.12
N VAL A 180 27.63 13.73 -6.82
CA VAL A 180 29.00 13.21 -7.00
C VAL A 180 29.38 12.31 -5.82
N PHE A 181 29.11 12.74 -4.58
CA PHE A 181 29.47 12.00 -3.36
C PHE A 181 28.30 11.88 -2.39
N ASP A 182 28.22 10.74 -1.70
CA ASP A 182 27.36 10.54 -0.55
C ASP A 182 28.12 10.78 0.76
N ILE A 183 27.54 11.53 1.69
CA ILE A 183 28.21 11.82 2.96
C ILE A 183 28.44 10.58 3.83
N ASP A 184 27.53 9.62 3.81
CA ASP A 184 27.55 8.43 4.66
C ASP A 184 28.46 7.34 4.06
N ASP A 185 28.58 7.25 2.73
CA ASP A 185 29.41 6.25 2.05
C ASP A 185 30.81 6.75 1.66
N ASP A 186 30.92 8.00 1.19
CA ASP A 186 32.16 8.53 0.63
C ASP A 186 32.95 9.39 1.63
N VAL A 187 32.29 10.18 2.47
CA VAL A 187 32.98 11.21 3.28
C VAL A 187 33.15 10.78 4.74
N SER A 188 32.06 10.61 5.48
CA SER A 188 32.07 10.35 6.93
C SER A 188 32.91 9.14 7.35
N PRO A 189 32.91 7.99 6.64
CA PRO A 189 33.74 6.84 6.99
C PRO A 189 35.25 7.12 6.95
N ARG A 190 35.67 8.22 6.32
CA ARG A 190 37.07 8.65 6.15
C ARG A 190 37.43 9.84 7.05
N ILE A 191 36.52 10.29 7.91
CA ILE A 191 36.77 11.31 8.93
C ILE A 191 37.07 10.60 10.26
N ASP A 192 38.28 10.76 10.80
CA ASP A 192 38.73 10.04 12.00
C ASP A 192 37.87 10.28 13.25
N SER A 193 37.20 11.43 13.35
CA SER A 193 36.33 11.77 14.48
C SER A 193 34.92 11.17 14.40
N GLU A 194 34.55 10.58 13.26
CA GLU A 194 33.21 10.02 13.07
C GLU A 194 33.14 8.58 13.63
N PRO A 195 32.10 8.25 14.43
CA PRO A 195 31.92 6.90 14.91
C PRO A 195 31.64 5.98 13.72
N ARG A 196 32.24 4.78 13.74
CA ARG A 196 31.90 3.75 12.77
C ARG A 196 30.46 3.31 13.01
N VAL A 197 29.64 3.34 11.95
CA VAL A 197 28.27 2.87 12.02
C VAL A 197 28.24 1.37 11.72
N LEU A 198 27.71 0.57 12.65
CA LEU A 198 27.40 -0.83 12.36
C LEU A 198 26.35 -0.93 11.26
N GLN A 199 26.69 -1.63 10.18
CA GLN A 199 25.73 -1.91 9.11
C GLN A 199 24.53 -2.75 9.60
N ASN A 200 24.71 -3.56 10.65
CA ASN A 200 23.64 -4.31 11.30
C ASN A 200 23.63 -3.98 12.80
N PRO A 201 22.84 -2.96 13.22
CA PRO A 201 22.80 -2.52 14.61
C PRO A 201 22.16 -3.55 15.54
N THR A 202 21.46 -4.57 15.03
CA THR A 202 20.98 -5.67 15.89
C THR A 202 22.13 -6.55 16.41
N LYS A 203 23.31 -6.47 15.78
CA LYS A 203 24.53 -7.15 16.24
C LYS A 203 25.44 -6.22 17.05
N PHE A 204 24.89 -5.25 17.79
CA PHE A 204 25.70 -4.29 18.56
C PHE A 204 26.59 -4.92 19.65
N TYR A 205 26.34 -6.18 20.02
CA TYR A 205 27.25 -6.96 20.87
C TYR A 205 28.66 -7.10 20.28
N LEU A 206 28.84 -6.97 18.96
CA LEU A 206 30.15 -7.01 18.30
C LEU A 206 31.05 -5.84 18.70
N GLU A 207 30.48 -4.73 19.16
CA GLU A 207 31.22 -3.56 19.65
C GLU A 207 31.57 -3.66 21.14
N HIS A 208 31.12 -4.71 21.82
CA HIS A 208 31.24 -4.85 23.27
C HIS A 208 32.18 -5.98 23.66
N LYS A 209 32.96 -5.74 24.73
CA LYS A 209 33.66 -6.81 25.44
C LYS A 209 32.66 -7.51 26.36
N LEU A 210 32.14 -8.66 25.91
CA LEU A 210 31.12 -9.40 26.65
C LEU A 210 31.69 -9.97 27.97
N PRO A 211 30.97 -9.85 29.10
CA PRO A 211 31.44 -10.25 30.42
C PRO A 211 31.27 -11.76 30.63
N TRP A 212 32.13 -12.58 30.03
CA TRP A 212 32.00 -14.02 30.11
C TRP A 212 32.33 -14.58 31.51
N HIS A 213 31.49 -15.50 31.98
CA HIS A 213 31.67 -16.32 33.18
C HIS A 213 32.67 -17.47 32.89
N LYS A 214 33.29 -18.06 33.92
CA LYS A 214 34.19 -19.23 33.77
C LYS A 214 33.46 -20.54 33.48
N HIS A 215 32.30 -20.74 34.13
CA HIS A 215 31.42 -21.88 33.92
C HIS A 215 30.69 -21.84 32.57
N LYS A 216 30.51 -23.02 31.99
CA LYS A 216 29.72 -23.27 30.79
C LYS A 216 28.27 -23.55 31.15
N ALA A 217 27.33 -23.17 30.29
CA ALA A 217 25.94 -23.60 30.45
C ALA A 217 25.86 -25.14 30.29
N PRO A 218 24.89 -25.80 30.96
CA PRO A 218 24.70 -27.24 30.79
C PRO A 218 24.45 -27.64 29.32
N GLU A 219 24.97 -28.80 28.94
CA GLU A 219 24.76 -29.38 27.61
C GLU A 219 23.35 -29.99 27.47
N GLY A 220 22.85 -30.10 26.24
CA GLY A 220 21.59 -30.79 25.96
C GLY A 220 20.34 -30.07 26.47
N LEU A 221 20.44 -28.78 26.77
CA LEU A 221 19.29 -27.96 27.16
C LEU A 221 18.44 -27.60 25.93
N SER A 222 17.14 -27.51 26.13
CA SER A 222 16.24 -26.87 25.16
C SER A 222 16.55 -25.38 25.03
N PRO A 223 16.17 -24.72 23.91
CA PRO A 223 16.43 -23.30 23.70
C PRO A 223 15.96 -22.41 24.85
N THR A 224 14.77 -22.68 25.38
CA THR A 224 14.19 -21.91 26.48
C THR A 224 14.85 -22.21 27.83
N ALA A 225 15.25 -23.45 28.08
CA ALA A 225 16.01 -23.82 29.28
C ALA A 225 17.41 -23.18 29.29
N LEU A 226 18.09 -23.15 28.13
CA LEU A 226 19.34 -22.41 27.98
C LEU A 226 19.13 -20.92 28.20
N ALA A 227 18.11 -20.34 27.58
CA ALA A 227 17.80 -18.91 27.73
C ALA A 227 17.53 -18.53 29.20
N ARG A 228 16.77 -19.35 29.93
CA ARG A 228 16.53 -19.15 31.37
C ARG A 228 17.81 -19.19 32.18
N SER A 229 18.65 -20.19 31.93
CA SER A 229 19.93 -20.35 32.66
C SER A 229 20.86 -19.15 32.45
N VAL A 230 21.00 -18.70 31.19
CA VAL A 230 21.84 -17.55 30.84
C VAL A 230 21.30 -16.25 31.43
N LEU A 231 19.98 -16.01 31.34
CA LEU A 231 19.35 -14.82 31.91
C LEU A 231 19.48 -14.80 33.43
N SER A 232 19.17 -15.91 34.12
CA SER A 232 19.30 -15.99 35.58
C SER A 232 20.73 -15.70 36.03
N GLU A 233 21.74 -16.32 35.40
CA GLU A 233 23.14 -16.07 35.73
C GLU A 233 23.48 -14.59 35.53
N TYR A 234 23.19 -14.03 34.35
CA TYR A 234 23.54 -12.65 34.04
C TYR A 234 22.83 -11.63 34.93
N LEU A 235 21.57 -11.84 35.28
CA LEU A 235 20.84 -10.95 36.18
C LEU A 235 21.38 -11.01 37.62
N SER A 236 21.94 -12.15 38.03
CA SER A 236 22.52 -12.33 39.38
C SER A 236 23.96 -11.82 39.49
N SER A 237 24.85 -12.21 38.59
CA SER A 237 26.30 -11.97 38.68
C SER A 237 26.80 -10.87 37.75
N GLY A 238 26.01 -10.50 36.73
CA GLY A 238 26.44 -9.63 35.65
C GLY A 238 27.32 -10.30 34.60
N GLN A 239 27.52 -11.63 34.68
CA GLN A 239 28.36 -12.40 33.76
C GLN A 239 27.51 -13.35 32.88
N LEU A 240 27.99 -13.66 31.67
CA LEU A 240 27.35 -14.58 30.73
C LEU A 240 27.99 -15.97 30.79
N LEU A 241 27.19 -17.03 30.93
CA LEU A 241 27.67 -18.40 30.83
C LEU A 241 28.40 -18.67 29.50
N GLN A 242 29.46 -19.50 29.52
CA GLN A 242 30.08 -19.97 28.28
C GLN A 242 29.08 -20.78 27.46
N VAL A 243 29.18 -20.68 26.13
CA VAL A 243 28.27 -21.29 25.17
C VAL A 243 28.36 -22.83 25.25
N PRO A 244 27.24 -23.58 25.40
CA PRO A 244 27.23 -25.04 25.32
C PRO A 244 27.49 -25.52 23.89
N ASP A 245 28.09 -26.70 23.73
CA ASP A 245 28.42 -27.22 22.40
C ASP A 245 27.15 -27.75 21.70
N GLN A 246 26.21 -28.31 22.45
CA GLN A 246 25.01 -28.93 21.92
C GLN A 246 23.75 -28.53 22.70
N LEU A 247 22.68 -28.28 21.95
CA LEU A 247 21.32 -28.24 22.47
C LEU A 247 20.75 -29.67 22.50
N ASP A 248 19.56 -29.82 23.06
CA ASP A 248 18.78 -31.08 23.05
C ASP A 248 18.56 -31.66 21.65
N GLN A 249 18.49 -30.81 20.61
CA GLN A 249 18.37 -31.21 19.22
C GLN A 249 18.93 -30.15 18.25
N THR A 250 18.77 -30.40 16.94
CA THR A 250 19.18 -29.46 15.89
C THR A 250 18.07 -28.45 15.59
N TYR A 251 18.43 -27.19 15.40
CA TYR A 251 17.51 -26.07 15.15
C TYR A 251 17.87 -25.30 13.88
N VAL A 252 16.84 -24.93 13.11
CA VAL A 252 16.94 -23.97 12.00
C VAL A 252 17.10 -22.57 12.61
N HIS A 253 18.17 -21.86 12.27
CA HIS A 253 18.55 -20.58 12.91
C HIS A 253 19.27 -19.59 11.98
N GLN A 254 19.46 -19.94 10.71
CA GLN A 254 20.35 -19.22 9.80
C GLN A 254 19.93 -17.78 9.50
N GLY A 255 18.69 -17.38 9.82
CA GLY A 255 18.20 -16.00 9.71
C GLY A 255 18.33 -15.16 10.98
N GLY A 256 18.73 -15.77 12.10
CA GLY A 256 18.92 -15.10 13.39
C GLY A 256 18.04 -15.64 14.52
N CYS A 257 18.12 -14.97 15.68
CA CYS A 257 17.53 -15.42 16.94
C CYS A 257 17.02 -14.22 17.76
N PHE A 258 15.84 -14.36 18.37
CA PHE A 258 15.27 -13.42 19.33
C PHE A 258 14.77 -14.14 20.59
N VAL A 259 14.98 -13.51 21.74
CA VAL A 259 14.50 -13.96 23.05
C VAL A 259 13.43 -13.00 23.56
N SER A 260 12.28 -13.52 23.98
CA SER A 260 11.18 -12.75 24.54
C SER A 260 10.89 -13.19 25.97
N VAL A 261 10.69 -12.23 26.86
CA VAL A 261 10.35 -12.40 28.27
C VAL A 261 9.00 -11.72 28.53
N ARG A 262 7.99 -12.49 28.94
CA ARG A 262 6.61 -12.03 29.15
C ARG A 262 6.07 -12.49 30.49
N GLN A 263 5.19 -11.70 31.09
CA GLN A 263 4.52 -12.07 32.33
C GLN A 263 3.63 -13.31 32.11
N LYS A 264 3.69 -14.31 33.00
CA LYS A 264 2.95 -15.59 32.86
C LYS A 264 1.42 -15.43 32.92
N ASP A 265 0.93 -14.62 33.85
CA ASP A 265 -0.50 -14.37 34.09
C ASP A 265 -1.05 -13.24 33.21
N GLN A 266 -0.19 -12.40 32.65
CA GLN A 266 -0.55 -11.30 31.75
C GLN A 266 0.29 -11.35 30.47
N ILE A 267 0.04 -12.33 29.61
CA ILE A 267 0.87 -12.60 28.42
C ILE A 267 1.01 -11.43 27.43
N HIS A 268 0.12 -10.43 27.49
CA HIS A 268 0.23 -9.19 26.70
C HIS A 268 1.35 -8.27 27.22
N LEU A 269 1.70 -8.34 28.51
CA LEU A 269 2.78 -7.60 29.14
C LEU A 269 4.14 -8.25 28.82
N ARG A 270 4.98 -7.50 28.11
CA ARG A 270 6.30 -7.94 27.65
C ARG A 270 7.40 -7.15 28.33
N HIS A 271 8.15 -7.79 29.23
CA HIS A 271 9.24 -7.16 29.96
C HIS A 271 10.48 -6.93 29.08
N ALA A 272 10.81 -7.88 28.20
CA ALA A 272 11.93 -7.73 27.26
C ALA A 272 11.69 -8.52 25.97
N ARG A 273 12.22 -8.02 24.85
CA ARG A 273 12.38 -8.79 23.61
C ARG A 273 13.53 -8.25 22.79
N ASP A 274 14.63 -8.99 22.71
CA ASP A 274 15.76 -8.59 21.87
C ASP A 274 16.42 -9.75 21.15
N GLY A 275 17.25 -9.43 20.17
CA GLY A 275 17.86 -10.41 19.28
C GLY A 275 18.46 -9.76 18.05
N PHE A 276 18.72 -10.57 17.04
CA PHE A 276 19.36 -10.11 15.81
C PHE A 276 19.02 -10.96 14.61
N TRP A 277 19.22 -10.35 13.44
CA TRP A 277 19.13 -11.03 12.16
C TRP A 277 20.51 -11.39 11.60
N HIS A 278 20.52 -12.42 10.76
CA HIS A 278 21.65 -12.79 9.92
C HIS A 278 21.32 -12.48 8.47
N PHE A 279 21.81 -11.34 7.97
CA PHE A 279 21.62 -10.99 6.56
C PHE A 279 22.51 -11.83 5.66
N PRO A 280 22.14 -12.03 4.38
CA PRO A 280 22.98 -12.73 3.41
C PRO A 280 24.40 -12.16 3.37
N GLY A 281 25.40 -13.03 3.50
CA GLY A 281 26.82 -12.65 3.54
C GLY A 281 27.37 -12.35 4.95
N GLU A 282 26.53 -12.21 5.96
CA GLU A 282 26.99 -12.07 7.34
C GLU A 282 27.36 -13.42 7.97
N ARG A 283 28.24 -13.37 8.97
CA ARG A 283 28.54 -14.53 9.81
C ARG A 283 27.28 -15.00 10.56
N CYS A 284 27.00 -16.30 10.44
CA CYS A 284 26.04 -17.06 11.25
C CYS A 284 26.81 -17.78 12.36
N PHE A 285 26.31 -17.74 13.60
CA PHE A 285 26.89 -18.50 14.71
C PHE A 285 26.15 -19.83 14.92
N SER A 286 26.54 -20.62 15.92
CA SER A 286 25.76 -21.80 16.32
C SER A 286 24.46 -21.38 17.02
N PRO A 287 23.40 -22.20 17.02
CA PRO A 287 22.14 -21.85 17.68
C PRO A 287 22.32 -21.61 19.19
N SER A 288 23.21 -22.36 19.84
CA SER A 288 23.60 -22.14 21.24
C SER A 288 24.18 -20.75 21.46
N GLN A 289 25.11 -20.33 20.59
CA GLN A 289 25.76 -19.03 20.68
C GLN A 289 24.74 -17.90 20.41
N ASP A 290 23.86 -18.09 19.44
CA ASP A 290 22.82 -17.12 19.12
C ASP A 290 21.84 -16.89 20.27
N ILE A 291 21.45 -17.94 20.98
CA ILE A 291 20.63 -17.82 22.20
C ILE A 291 21.36 -16.99 23.25
N VAL A 292 22.62 -17.33 23.56
CA VAL A 292 23.39 -16.62 24.61
C VAL A 292 23.54 -15.12 24.29
N LEU A 293 23.83 -14.79 23.03
CA LEU A 293 23.96 -13.40 22.58
C LEU A 293 22.62 -12.65 22.58
N ALA A 294 21.53 -13.30 22.17
CA ALA A 294 20.19 -12.71 22.23
C ALA A 294 19.72 -12.51 23.69
N CYS A 295 20.04 -13.45 24.59
CA CYS A 295 19.81 -13.32 26.02
C CYS A 295 20.54 -12.12 26.62
N TRP A 296 21.81 -11.91 26.26
CA TRP A 296 22.56 -10.74 26.73
C TRP A 296 21.88 -9.43 26.33
N GLN A 297 21.42 -9.32 25.08
CA GLN A 297 20.71 -8.13 24.61
C GLN A 297 19.36 -7.96 25.32
N ALA A 298 18.57 -9.02 25.45
CA ALA A 298 17.30 -8.99 26.16
C ALA A 298 17.46 -8.59 27.63
N ALA A 299 18.52 -9.05 28.29
CA ALA A 299 18.82 -8.73 29.68
C ALA A 299 19.17 -7.26 29.91
N GLN A 300 19.61 -6.50 28.89
CA GLN A 300 19.85 -5.05 29.04
C GLN A 300 18.56 -4.28 29.35
N ARG A 301 17.40 -4.87 29.07
CA ARG A 301 16.08 -4.26 29.35
C ARG A 301 15.46 -4.72 30.67
N LEU A 302 16.13 -5.59 31.42
CA LEU A 302 15.63 -6.15 32.68
C LEU A 302 16.41 -5.56 33.87
N PRO A 303 15.76 -5.37 35.03
CA PRO A 303 16.47 -4.98 36.24
C PRO A 303 17.43 -6.11 36.67
N ARG A 304 18.56 -5.76 37.30
CA ARG A 304 19.53 -6.72 37.86
C ARG A 304 19.20 -7.08 39.32
N GLY A 305 19.85 -8.12 39.84
CA GLY A 305 19.72 -8.58 41.22
C GLY A 305 18.38 -9.26 41.51
N GLU A 306 17.95 -9.25 42.76
CA GLU A 306 16.74 -9.94 43.23
C GLU A 306 15.48 -9.52 42.46
N SER A 307 15.34 -8.23 42.11
CA SER A 307 14.20 -7.73 41.34
C SER A 307 14.12 -8.35 39.95
N GLY A 308 15.26 -8.47 39.26
CA GLY A 308 15.36 -9.14 37.96
C GLY A 308 15.04 -10.62 38.01
N LEU A 309 15.59 -11.31 39.00
CA LEU A 309 15.38 -12.74 39.21
C LEU A 309 13.92 -13.05 39.53
N LYS A 310 13.29 -12.24 40.39
CA LYS A 310 11.85 -12.35 40.69
C LYS A 310 11.02 -12.17 39.42
N LEU A 311 11.26 -11.10 38.67
CA LEU A 311 10.55 -10.84 37.41
C LEU A 311 10.73 -11.98 36.40
N LEU A 312 11.95 -12.51 36.26
CA LEU A 312 12.23 -13.67 35.38
C LEU A 312 11.49 -14.94 35.83
N THR A 313 11.35 -15.15 37.14
CA THR A 313 10.62 -16.30 37.73
C THR A 313 9.12 -16.21 37.43
N GLU A 314 8.56 -15.00 37.51
CA GLU A 314 7.17 -14.67 37.18
C GLU A 314 6.92 -14.59 35.67
N SER A 315 7.97 -14.72 34.85
CA SER A 315 7.91 -14.63 33.39
C SER A 315 8.01 -15.98 32.67
N ALA A 316 7.33 -16.07 31.54
CA ALA A 316 7.50 -17.08 30.50
C ALA A 316 8.54 -16.62 29.46
N LEU A 317 9.34 -17.55 28.97
CA LEU A 317 10.32 -17.33 27.92
C LEU A 317 9.88 -17.93 26.59
N ALA A 318 10.24 -17.25 25.51
CA ALA A 318 10.26 -17.83 24.19
C ALA A 318 11.55 -17.49 23.44
N VAL A 319 12.11 -18.49 22.77
CA VAL A 319 13.20 -18.35 21.80
C VAL A 319 12.62 -18.50 20.42
N THR A 320 12.86 -17.52 19.55
CA THR A 320 12.41 -17.54 18.16
C THR A 320 13.62 -17.56 17.24
N PHE A 321 13.71 -18.60 16.42
CA PHE A 321 14.68 -18.70 15.35
C PHE A 321 14.04 -18.44 13.99
N PHE A 322 14.87 -18.05 13.02
CA PHE A 322 14.44 -17.79 11.66
C PHE A 322 15.22 -18.65 10.66
N SER A 323 14.54 -19.11 9.60
CA SER A 323 15.26 -19.65 8.43
C SER A 323 16.04 -18.55 7.72
N LYS A 324 16.92 -18.94 6.79
CA LYS A 324 17.71 -18.01 6.00
C LYS A 324 16.83 -16.91 5.40
N LEU A 325 17.27 -15.66 5.48
CA LEU A 325 16.57 -14.52 4.89
C LEU A 325 16.63 -14.61 3.35
N GLU A 326 15.47 -14.71 2.71
CA GLU A 326 15.32 -14.79 1.26
C GLU A 326 14.73 -13.49 0.72
N ALA A 327 15.36 -12.89 -0.28
CA ALA A 327 14.83 -11.68 -0.91
C ALA A 327 13.49 -11.98 -1.61
N CYS A 328 12.53 -11.08 -1.48
CA CYS A 328 11.21 -11.21 -2.11
C CYS A 328 10.59 -9.83 -2.38
N THR A 329 9.53 -9.84 -3.17
CA THR A 329 8.64 -8.70 -3.41
C THR A 329 7.51 -8.64 -2.37
N VAL A 330 6.72 -7.58 -2.37
CA VAL A 330 5.53 -7.48 -1.50
C VAL A 330 4.45 -8.49 -1.93
N GLY A 331 4.35 -8.76 -3.24
CA GLY A 331 3.45 -9.73 -3.81
C GLY A 331 3.72 -11.19 -3.44
N GLU A 332 4.95 -11.50 -3.00
CA GLU A 332 5.40 -12.83 -2.59
C GLU A 332 5.22 -13.11 -1.10
N LEU A 333 4.59 -12.18 -0.37
CA LEU A 333 4.36 -12.30 1.05
C LEU A 333 3.13 -13.16 1.37
N ASP A 334 3.25 -13.91 2.46
CA ASP A 334 2.18 -14.69 3.08
C ASP A 334 2.18 -14.35 4.57
N ASN A 335 1.22 -13.53 5.01
CA ASN A 335 1.12 -13.12 6.42
C ASN A 335 0.76 -14.28 7.35
N ASP A 336 0.26 -15.40 6.83
CA ASP A 336 -0.03 -16.58 7.63
C ASP A 336 1.18 -17.50 7.79
N ARG A 337 2.23 -17.31 7.00
CA ARG A 337 3.44 -18.16 7.02
C ARG A 337 4.72 -17.42 7.38
N TYR A 338 5.03 -16.34 6.68
CA TYR A 338 6.36 -15.76 6.71
C TYR A 338 6.49 -14.60 7.70
N GLY A 339 7.63 -14.57 8.40
CA GLY A 339 8.16 -13.33 8.96
C GLY A 339 8.88 -12.55 7.86
N ILE A 340 8.95 -11.23 8.02
CA ILE A 340 9.61 -10.35 7.06
C ILE A 340 10.61 -9.42 7.73
N VAL A 341 11.60 -8.98 6.96
CA VAL A 341 12.54 -7.91 7.32
C VAL A 341 12.72 -6.98 6.14
N VAL A 342 12.47 -5.69 6.35
CA VAL A 342 12.79 -4.62 5.40
C VAL A 342 14.13 -4.02 5.81
N ARG A 343 15.04 -3.83 4.86
CA ARG A 343 16.33 -3.16 5.06
C ARG A 343 16.56 -2.12 3.97
N SER A 344 16.96 -0.91 4.35
CA SER A 344 17.31 0.12 3.38
C SER A 344 18.59 -0.24 2.62
N LYS A 345 18.62 0.07 1.31
CA LYS A 345 19.81 -0.04 0.47
C LYS A 345 20.73 1.18 0.61
N GLU A 346 20.17 2.33 0.98
CA GLU A 346 20.91 3.59 1.18
C GLU A 346 21.44 3.73 2.61
N ARG A 347 20.70 3.20 3.59
CA ARG A 347 21.04 3.27 5.03
C ARG A 347 20.98 1.88 5.64
N PRO A 348 21.99 1.02 5.43
CA PRO A 348 21.92 -0.40 5.80
C PRO A 348 21.59 -0.66 7.28
N SER A 349 21.87 0.30 8.17
CA SER A 349 21.52 0.25 9.60
C SER A 349 20.03 0.43 9.89
N LYS A 350 19.26 0.99 8.96
CA LYS A 350 17.80 1.13 9.06
C LYS A 350 17.12 -0.14 8.56
N MET A 351 16.54 -0.88 9.49
CA MET A 351 15.87 -2.15 9.24
C MET A 351 14.74 -2.41 10.22
N GLY A 352 13.74 -3.19 9.80
CA GLY A 352 12.56 -3.46 10.61
C GLY A 352 11.90 -4.76 10.19
N GLY A 353 11.54 -5.59 11.18
CA GLY A 353 10.89 -6.86 10.95
C GLY A 353 9.44 -6.92 11.43
N ALA A 354 8.66 -7.83 10.89
CA ALA A 354 7.31 -8.16 11.34
C ALA A 354 7.07 -9.67 11.23
N LEU A 355 6.57 -10.29 12.30
CA LEU A 355 6.26 -11.72 12.34
C LEU A 355 4.89 -11.99 11.68
N PRO A 356 4.62 -13.22 11.22
CA PRO A 356 3.32 -13.57 10.63
C PRO A 356 2.21 -13.42 11.67
N ARG A 357 1.03 -12.99 11.23
CA ARG A 357 -0.19 -12.89 12.05
C ARG A 357 0.00 -12.08 13.34
N MET A 358 0.92 -11.11 13.35
CA MET A 358 1.11 -10.24 14.52
C MET A 358 -0.19 -9.52 14.92
N PRO A 359 -0.38 -9.18 16.21
CA PRO A 359 -1.52 -8.38 16.63
C PRO A 359 -1.69 -7.13 15.76
N GLY A 360 -2.93 -6.87 15.31
CA GLY A 360 -3.28 -5.75 14.42
C GLY A 360 -3.09 -5.97 12.92
N LEU A 361 -2.30 -6.95 12.51
CA LEU A 361 -1.89 -7.11 11.11
C LEU A 361 -2.67 -8.25 10.48
N ALA A 362 -3.73 -7.91 9.75
CA ALA A 362 -4.61 -8.88 9.08
C ALA A 362 -4.05 -9.32 7.73
N THR A 363 -3.35 -8.43 7.01
CA THR A 363 -2.88 -8.68 5.64
C THR A 363 -1.35 -8.58 5.51
N ALA A 364 -0.82 -9.16 4.43
CA ALA A 364 0.61 -9.04 4.08
C ALA A 364 1.02 -7.58 3.81
N GLY A 365 0.15 -6.76 3.20
CA GLY A 365 0.45 -5.34 3.01
C GLY A 365 0.53 -4.56 4.32
N GLN A 366 -0.30 -4.89 5.31
CA GLN A 366 -0.19 -4.31 6.65
C GLN A 366 1.09 -4.76 7.36
N GLN A 367 1.47 -6.04 7.19
CA GLN A 367 2.74 -6.57 7.66
C GLN A 367 3.93 -5.79 7.09
N PHE A 368 3.94 -5.58 5.77
CA PHE A 368 4.95 -4.79 5.07
C PHE A 368 5.00 -3.34 5.56
N ASN A 369 3.85 -2.66 5.61
CA ASN A 369 3.79 -1.26 6.06
C ASN A 369 4.30 -1.10 7.50
N HIS A 370 4.00 -2.05 8.39
CA HIS A 370 4.53 -2.07 9.75
C HIS A 370 6.05 -2.21 9.77
N ALA A 371 6.61 -3.16 9.01
CA ALA A 371 8.05 -3.35 8.91
C ALA A 371 8.75 -2.11 8.33
N PHE A 372 8.19 -1.51 7.27
CA PHE A 372 8.76 -0.37 6.55
C PHE A 372 8.70 0.95 7.33
N TYR A 373 7.50 1.39 7.73
CA TYR A 373 7.31 2.72 8.33
C TYR A 373 7.54 2.73 9.83
N LYS A 374 7.06 1.72 10.56
CA LYS A 374 7.10 1.72 12.03
C LYS A 374 8.42 1.21 12.56
N ASN A 375 8.87 0.05 12.09
CA ASN A 375 10.07 -0.59 12.65
C ASN A 375 11.36 -0.12 11.98
N ALA A 376 11.41 -0.05 10.64
CA ALA A 376 12.60 0.42 9.93
C ALA A 376 12.72 1.95 9.87
N GLN A 377 11.59 2.66 9.97
CA GLN A 377 11.52 4.13 9.84
C GLN A 377 12.14 4.62 8.52
N LEU A 378 11.88 3.88 7.44
CA LEU A 378 12.31 4.29 6.11
C LEU A 378 11.46 5.47 5.64
N VAL A 379 12.08 6.37 4.90
CA VAL A 379 11.34 7.48 4.29
C VAL A 379 10.61 6.98 3.05
N SER A 380 9.61 7.74 2.61
CA SER A 380 8.90 7.47 1.36
C SER A 380 9.90 7.37 0.21
N PHE A 381 9.70 6.42 -0.72
CA PHE A 381 10.58 6.14 -1.88
C PHE A 381 12.02 5.69 -1.60
N GLU A 382 12.44 5.51 -0.35
CA GLU A 382 13.78 4.98 -0.06
C GLU A 382 13.98 3.58 -0.65
N PRO A 383 15.04 3.34 -1.44
CA PRO A 383 15.37 2.03 -1.96
C PRO A 383 15.56 1.00 -0.84
N TYR A 384 14.94 -0.16 -0.98
CA TYR A 384 14.99 -1.21 0.05
C TYR A 384 15.17 -2.60 -0.56
N THR A 385 15.60 -3.53 0.28
CA THR A 385 15.46 -4.97 0.07
C THR A 385 14.48 -5.50 1.11
N LEU A 386 13.49 -6.25 0.65
CA LEU A 386 12.55 -6.98 1.49
C LEU A 386 12.98 -8.44 1.54
N TYR A 387 13.03 -9.00 2.73
CA TYR A 387 13.31 -10.41 2.98
C TYR A 387 12.12 -11.09 3.63
N ARG A 388 11.86 -12.34 3.25
CA ARG A 388 10.96 -13.27 3.96
C ARG A 388 11.77 -14.40 4.60
N HIS A 389 11.20 -15.00 5.64
CA HIS A 389 11.75 -16.17 6.32
C HIS A 389 10.65 -16.94 7.07
N ASP A 390 10.86 -18.24 7.28
CA ASP A 390 10.01 -19.04 8.19
C ASP A 390 10.36 -18.69 9.65
N VAL A 391 9.40 -18.95 10.56
CA VAL A 391 9.49 -18.58 11.97
C VAL A 391 9.33 -19.82 12.85
N PHE A 392 10.36 -20.16 13.61
CA PHE A 392 10.36 -21.29 14.53
C PHE A 392 10.37 -20.77 15.97
N LYS A 393 9.25 -20.89 16.67
CA LYS A 393 9.09 -20.37 18.03
C LYS A 393 8.98 -21.48 19.05
N TYR A 394 9.90 -21.47 20.00
CA TYR A 394 9.96 -22.40 21.12
C TYR A 394 9.57 -21.63 22.38
N VAL A 395 8.47 -22.04 23.00
CA VAL A 395 7.96 -21.48 24.26
C VAL A 395 8.24 -22.49 25.37
N GLU A 396 8.45 -22.02 26.59
CA GLU A 396 8.55 -22.91 27.76
C GLU A 396 7.34 -23.85 27.88
N ALA A 397 7.56 -25.02 28.46
CA ALA A 397 6.48 -25.97 28.70
C ALA A 397 5.48 -25.41 29.71
N GLU A 398 4.21 -25.78 29.56
CA GLU A 398 3.13 -25.51 30.53
C GLU A 398 2.84 -24.00 30.79
N VAL A 399 3.30 -23.10 29.91
CA VAL A 399 2.93 -21.67 29.98
C VAL A 399 2.00 -21.28 28.85
N THR A 400 1.03 -20.42 29.15
CA THR A 400 0.19 -19.79 28.13
C THR A 400 1.03 -18.80 27.31
N TRP A 401 0.84 -18.79 26.00
CA TRP A 401 1.50 -17.85 25.10
C TRP A 401 0.53 -17.27 24.09
N GLN A 402 0.83 -16.07 23.59
CA GLN A 402 0.02 -15.47 22.54
C GLN A 402 0.05 -16.33 21.26
N PRO A 403 -1.11 -16.64 20.64
CA PRO A 403 -1.18 -17.49 19.45
C PRO A 403 -0.69 -16.80 18.16
N THR A 404 -0.17 -15.57 18.28
CA THR A 404 0.25 -14.71 17.16
C THR A 404 1.77 -14.54 17.07
N GLY A 405 2.26 -14.22 15.88
CA GLY A 405 3.70 -14.15 15.60
C GLY A 405 4.31 -15.53 15.33
N VAL A 406 3.51 -16.49 14.88
CA VAL A 406 3.90 -17.85 14.45
C VAL A 406 3.11 -18.18 13.19
N ALA A 407 3.68 -19.03 12.33
CA ALA A 407 2.99 -19.49 11.14
C ALA A 407 1.75 -20.33 11.50
N LEU A 408 0.74 -20.35 10.62
CA LEU A 408 -0.29 -21.39 10.65
C LEU A 408 0.36 -22.73 10.28
N ASP A 409 0.07 -23.77 11.06
CA ASP A 409 0.46 -25.12 10.72
C ASP A 409 -0.41 -25.61 9.55
N SER A 410 0.19 -25.73 8.36
CA SER A 410 -0.51 -26.20 7.17
C SER A 410 -0.75 -27.72 7.16
N GLN A 411 -0.10 -28.49 8.04
CA GLN A 411 -0.21 -29.95 8.09
C GLN A 411 -1.37 -30.44 8.96
N GLN A 412 -1.90 -29.60 9.85
CA GLN A 412 -3.05 -29.92 10.68
C GLN A 412 -4.20 -28.96 10.35
N GLN A 413 -5.25 -29.48 9.70
CA GLN A 413 -6.47 -28.69 9.51
C GLN A 413 -7.19 -28.56 10.86
N PRO A 414 -7.31 -27.35 11.43
CA PRO A 414 -7.95 -27.18 12.72
C PRO A 414 -9.45 -27.49 12.64
N TRP A 415 -10.04 -27.97 13.73
CA TRP A 415 -11.47 -28.35 13.80
C TRP A 415 -12.41 -27.19 13.40
N PHE A 416 -12.04 -25.95 13.71
CA PHE A 416 -12.82 -24.75 13.38
C PHE A 416 -12.82 -24.40 11.88
N GLU A 417 -11.91 -24.99 11.10
CA GLU A 417 -11.88 -24.91 9.62
C GLU A 417 -12.51 -26.16 8.95
N SER A 418 -13.19 -27.04 9.70
CA SER A 418 -13.85 -28.24 9.15
C SER A 418 -15.30 -27.98 8.72
N ALA A 419 -15.57 -28.11 7.42
CA ALA A 419 -16.92 -28.02 6.87
C ALA A 419 -17.84 -29.13 7.39
N ALA A 420 -17.30 -30.31 7.71
CA ALA A 420 -18.08 -31.42 8.26
C ALA A 420 -18.56 -31.12 9.68
N ILE A 421 -17.71 -30.54 10.53
CA ILE A 421 -18.08 -30.12 11.89
C ILE A 421 -19.11 -29.00 11.83
N ALA A 422 -18.88 -27.98 11.00
CA ALA A 422 -19.83 -26.89 10.80
C ALA A 422 -21.21 -27.42 10.36
N ARG A 423 -21.24 -28.39 9.43
CA ARG A 423 -22.47 -29.04 8.97
C ARG A 423 -23.23 -29.76 10.07
N LEU A 424 -22.55 -30.50 10.95
CA LEU A 424 -23.22 -31.16 12.07
C LEU A 424 -23.90 -30.14 12.98
N ILE A 425 -23.19 -29.06 13.33
CA ILE A 425 -23.74 -27.99 14.18
C ILE A 425 -24.93 -27.30 13.50
N THR A 426 -24.83 -26.95 12.21
CA THR A 426 -25.92 -26.27 11.50
C THR A 426 -27.11 -27.18 11.24
N GLN A 427 -26.91 -28.46 10.95
CA GLN A 427 -27.99 -29.45 10.82
C GLN A 427 -28.76 -29.59 12.13
N ARG A 428 -28.05 -29.74 13.25
CA ARG A 428 -28.66 -29.80 14.59
C ARG A 428 -29.50 -28.54 14.87
N ALA A 429 -28.91 -27.36 14.69
CA ALA A 429 -29.61 -26.08 14.89
C ALA A 429 -30.83 -25.94 13.97
N ARG A 430 -30.72 -26.33 12.70
CA ARG A 430 -31.80 -26.27 11.70
C ARG A 430 -32.97 -27.15 12.09
N SER A 431 -32.73 -28.40 12.50
CA SER A 431 -33.78 -29.32 12.93
C SER A 431 -34.55 -28.80 14.14
N LEU A 432 -33.84 -28.21 15.11
CA LEU A 432 -34.43 -27.61 16.30
C LEU A 432 -35.28 -26.37 15.97
N ILE A 433 -34.76 -25.47 15.14
CA ILE A 433 -35.48 -24.27 14.69
C ILE A 433 -36.73 -24.65 13.89
N LYS A 434 -36.63 -25.63 12.99
CA LYS A 434 -37.77 -26.13 12.20
C LYS A 434 -38.87 -26.70 13.08
N ALA A 435 -38.52 -27.56 14.03
CA ALA A 435 -39.45 -28.14 14.98
C ALA A 435 -40.20 -27.05 15.78
N GLN A 436 -39.48 -26.04 16.26
CA GLN A 436 -40.08 -24.95 17.02
C GLN A 436 -41.01 -24.06 16.18
N VAL A 437 -40.62 -23.71 14.95
CA VAL A 437 -41.45 -22.86 14.07
C VAL A 437 -42.71 -23.60 13.62
N THR A 438 -42.59 -24.89 13.30
CA THR A 438 -43.73 -25.72 12.84
C THR A 438 -44.57 -26.31 13.96
N GLN A 439 -44.15 -26.14 15.22
CA GLN A 439 -44.77 -26.77 16.40
C GLN A 439 -44.83 -28.31 16.29
N THR A 440 -43.78 -28.92 15.74
CA THR A 440 -43.64 -30.38 15.58
C THR A 440 -42.53 -30.94 16.47
N ALA A 441 -42.48 -32.26 16.63
CA ALA A 441 -41.35 -32.92 17.26
C ALA A 441 -40.10 -32.83 16.37
N VAL A 442 -38.92 -32.80 16.97
CA VAL A 442 -37.64 -32.80 16.22
C VAL A 442 -37.55 -34.08 15.40
N SER A 443 -37.44 -33.93 14.08
CA SER A 443 -37.48 -35.06 13.13
C SER A 443 -36.20 -35.92 13.11
N ASP A 444 -35.09 -35.40 13.63
CA ASP A 444 -33.78 -36.06 13.64
C ASP A 444 -33.13 -35.95 15.04
N PRO A 445 -32.86 -37.07 15.74
CA PRO A 445 -32.26 -37.06 17.07
C PRO A 445 -30.73 -36.88 17.06
N LEU A 446 -30.13 -36.39 15.95
CA LEU A 446 -28.71 -36.06 15.89
C LEU A 446 -28.26 -35.30 17.15
N GLU A 447 -27.39 -35.93 17.94
CA GLU A 447 -26.78 -35.35 19.14
C GLU A 447 -25.32 -35.04 18.84
N LEU A 448 -24.87 -33.82 19.15
CA LEU A 448 -23.49 -33.41 18.89
C LEU A 448 -22.53 -34.03 19.92
N PRO A 449 -21.45 -34.72 19.48
CA PRO A 449 -20.43 -35.24 20.40
C PRO A 449 -19.81 -34.13 21.26
N ALA A 450 -19.55 -34.43 22.54
CA ALA A 450 -19.02 -33.45 23.49
C ALA A 450 -17.60 -32.96 23.11
N ASP A 451 -16.82 -33.80 22.46
CA ASP A 451 -15.44 -33.56 22.03
C ASP A 451 -15.31 -33.01 20.60
N LEU A 452 -16.43 -32.74 19.92
CA LEU A 452 -16.45 -32.28 18.52
C LEU A 452 -15.65 -30.97 18.33
N CYS A 453 -15.64 -30.10 19.36
CA CYS A 453 -14.97 -28.80 19.33
C CYS A 453 -14.16 -28.57 20.62
N PRO A 454 -12.97 -29.18 20.78
CA PRO A 454 -12.29 -29.35 22.07
C PRO A 454 -11.70 -28.08 22.71
N ALA A 455 -11.92 -26.90 22.14
CA ALA A 455 -11.51 -25.60 22.68
C ALA A 455 -12.38 -24.46 22.13
N LEU A 456 -13.68 -24.71 21.99
CA LEU A 456 -14.65 -23.69 21.59
C LEU A 456 -15.09 -22.87 22.80
N ASP A 457 -14.74 -21.59 22.80
CA ASP A 457 -15.11 -20.69 23.90
C ASP A 457 -16.56 -20.23 23.79
N ALA A 458 -16.99 -19.79 22.61
CA ALA A 458 -18.34 -19.30 22.38
C ALA A 458 -18.86 -19.66 20.98
N LEU A 459 -20.16 -19.91 20.89
CA LEU A 459 -20.88 -20.13 19.64
C LEU A 459 -21.94 -19.05 19.46
N TYR A 460 -22.03 -18.50 18.26
CA TYR A 460 -23.17 -17.67 17.85
C TYR A 460 -23.93 -18.37 16.72
N ILE A 461 -25.26 -18.30 16.75
CA ILE A 461 -26.17 -18.74 15.69
C ILE A 461 -26.96 -17.52 15.21
N SER A 462 -26.87 -17.25 13.92
CA SER A 462 -27.68 -16.29 13.19
C SER A 462 -28.63 -17.00 12.23
N VAL A 463 -29.89 -16.57 12.19
CA VAL A 463 -30.88 -17.03 11.23
C VAL A 463 -31.11 -15.92 10.22
N LEU A 464 -31.00 -16.22 8.94
CA LEU A 464 -31.33 -15.30 7.85
C LEU A 464 -32.50 -15.85 7.04
N PHE A 465 -33.34 -14.95 6.54
CA PHE A 465 -34.39 -15.25 5.57
C PHE A 465 -34.35 -14.19 4.48
N LYS A 466 -34.21 -14.63 3.21
CA LYS A 466 -33.99 -13.73 2.06
C LYS A 466 -32.90 -12.68 2.33
N GLY A 467 -31.76 -13.12 2.88
CA GLY A 467 -30.62 -12.25 3.23
C GLY A 467 -30.84 -11.28 4.39
N GLN A 468 -32.03 -11.23 5.00
CA GLN A 468 -32.32 -10.39 6.16
C GLN A 468 -32.16 -11.18 7.46
N LEU A 469 -31.45 -10.59 8.42
CA LEU A 469 -31.24 -11.19 9.73
C LEU A 469 -32.56 -11.29 10.49
N GLN A 470 -32.93 -12.51 10.88
CA GLN A 470 -34.11 -12.82 11.67
C GLN A 470 -33.78 -12.92 13.16
N GLY A 471 -32.54 -13.17 13.53
CA GLY A 471 -32.09 -13.29 14.92
C GLY A 471 -30.61 -13.62 14.98
N CYS A 472 -29.92 -13.19 16.04
CA CYS A 472 -28.51 -13.53 16.28
C CYS A 472 -28.22 -13.66 17.78
N MET A 473 -28.06 -14.89 18.25
CA MET A 473 -27.78 -15.18 19.66
C MET A 473 -26.49 -15.97 19.81
N GLY A 474 -25.76 -15.72 20.89
CA GLY A 474 -24.55 -16.47 21.21
C GLY A 474 -24.34 -16.62 22.71
N LYS A 475 -23.53 -17.61 23.06
CA LYS A 475 -23.19 -17.93 24.45
C LYS A 475 -21.84 -18.62 24.54
N THR A 476 -21.25 -18.57 25.73
CA THR A 476 -20.13 -19.43 26.12
C THR A 476 -20.57 -20.89 26.12
N ILE A 477 -19.73 -21.77 25.61
CA ILE A 477 -20.03 -23.20 25.45
C ILE A 477 -19.47 -24.01 26.63
N LYS A 478 -20.35 -24.79 27.25
CA LYS A 478 -20.04 -25.76 28.31
C LYS A 478 -20.40 -27.17 27.87
N HIS A 479 -21.55 -27.33 27.22
CA HIS A 479 -22.06 -28.60 26.69
C HIS A 479 -22.60 -28.36 25.30
N LEU A 480 -21.85 -28.78 24.27
CA LEU A 480 -22.07 -28.36 22.89
C LEU A 480 -23.52 -28.57 22.40
N ASP A 481 -24.07 -29.78 22.50
CA ASP A 481 -25.44 -30.06 22.00
C ASP A 481 -26.51 -29.26 22.78
N GLN A 482 -26.45 -29.30 24.11
CA GLN A 482 -27.40 -28.58 24.98
C GLN A 482 -27.35 -27.06 24.73
N ASP A 483 -26.16 -26.51 24.53
CA ASP A 483 -25.99 -25.09 24.27
C ASP A 483 -26.46 -24.69 22.87
N VAL A 484 -26.31 -25.56 21.87
CA VAL A 484 -26.93 -25.39 20.54
C VAL A 484 -28.46 -25.41 20.65
N GLN A 485 -29.05 -26.27 21.47
CA GLN A 485 -30.50 -26.28 21.74
C GLN A 485 -30.99 -24.96 22.33
N ILE A 486 -30.28 -24.44 23.34
CA ILE A 486 -30.60 -23.15 23.97
C ILE A 486 -30.48 -22.00 22.94
N LEU A 487 -29.43 -21.99 22.12
CA LEU A 487 -29.24 -20.97 21.09
C LEU A 487 -30.30 -21.03 20.00
N ALA A 488 -30.69 -22.22 19.55
CA ALA A 488 -31.75 -22.43 18.57
C ALA A 488 -33.10 -21.87 19.06
N GLN A 489 -33.39 -21.99 20.36
CA GLN A 489 -34.59 -21.38 20.96
C GLN A 489 -34.45 -19.86 21.09
N ALA A 490 -33.30 -19.40 21.59
CA ALA A 490 -33.06 -17.98 21.84
C ALA A 490 -33.06 -17.14 20.56
N VAL A 491 -32.51 -17.66 19.45
CA VAL A 491 -32.41 -16.92 18.18
C VAL A 491 -33.79 -16.59 17.61
N LEU A 492 -34.78 -17.46 17.81
CA LEU A 492 -36.17 -17.20 17.41
C LEU A 492 -36.85 -16.17 18.32
N ALA A 493 -36.48 -16.12 19.61
CA ALA A 493 -37.03 -15.15 20.58
C ALA A 493 -36.39 -13.75 20.50
N ASP A 494 -35.32 -13.56 19.72
CA ASP A 494 -34.60 -12.29 19.60
C ASP A 494 -35.47 -11.16 19.01
N GLN A 495 -35.91 -10.22 19.85
CA GLN A 495 -36.85 -9.15 19.48
C GLN A 495 -36.22 -7.97 18.72
N ARG A 496 -34.89 -7.96 18.56
CA ARG A 496 -34.20 -6.87 17.84
C ARG A 496 -34.48 -6.87 16.33
N PHE A 497 -34.97 -7.99 15.80
CA PHE A 497 -35.15 -8.21 14.37
C PHE A 497 -36.60 -8.54 14.03
N ALA A 498 -37.08 -7.99 12.91
CA ALA A 498 -38.39 -8.30 12.38
C ALA A 498 -38.45 -9.75 11.91
N LYS A 499 -39.36 -10.55 12.49
CA LYS A 499 -39.53 -11.96 12.15
C LYS A 499 -40.45 -12.10 10.93
N GLN A 500 -39.96 -12.76 9.90
CA GLN A 500 -40.70 -13.14 8.69
C GLN A 500 -40.80 -14.65 8.52
N LEU A 501 -40.07 -15.41 9.35
CA LEU A 501 -40.06 -16.87 9.32
C LEU A 501 -41.38 -17.43 9.86
N ASN A 502 -41.96 -18.39 9.16
CA ASN A 502 -43.21 -19.05 9.49
C ASN A 502 -43.17 -20.53 9.02
N PRO A 503 -44.17 -21.37 9.39
CA PRO A 503 -44.18 -22.78 9.00
C PRO A 503 -44.07 -23.03 7.48
N GLU A 504 -44.59 -22.13 6.65
CA GLU A 504 -44.61 -22.28 5.19
C GLU A 504 -43.26 -21.99 4.53
N ASN A 505 -42.41 -21.17 5.17
CA ASN A 505 -41.15 -20.71 4.60
C ASN A 505 -39.91 -21.14 5.39
N VAL A 506 -40.07 -21.88 6.48
CA VAL A 506 -38.98 -22.30 7.37
C VAL A 506 -37.90 -23.12 6.67
N ASP A 507 -38.26 -23.86 5.62
CA ASP A 507 -37.30 -24.63 4.82
C ASP A 507 -36.31 -23.75 4.03
N GLN A 508 -36.64 -22.46 3.83
CA GLN A 508 -35.80 -21.49 3.14
C GLN A 508 -34.85 -20.73 4.07
N LEU A 509 -34.81 -21.07 5.36
CA LEU A 509 -33.91 -20.41 6.30
C LEU A 509 -32.45 -20.69 5.97
N VAL A 510 -31.61 -19.70 6.20
CA VAL A 510 -30.15 -19.80 6.11
C VAL A 510 -29.59 -19.66 7.52
N LEU A 511 -28.67 -20.54 7.91
CA LEU A 511 -27.97 -20.44 9.19
C LEU A 511 -26.57 -19.92 8.98
N LYS A 512 -26.14 -19.00 9.84
CA LYS A 512 -24.75 -18.59 9.94
C LYS A 512 -24.27 -18.82 11.36
N ILE A 513 -23.18 -19.58 11.52
CA ILE A 513 -22.58 -19.87 12.82
C ILE A 513 -21.20 -19.23 12.93
N TYR A 514 -20.83 -18.86 14.15
CA TYR A 514 -19.52 -18.26 14.46
C TYR A 514 -18.90 -19.04 15.61
N LEU A 515 -17.76 -19.65 15.32
CA LEU A 515 -16.96 -20.44 16.25
C LEU A 515 -15.87 -19.54 16.83
N LEU A 516 -16.09 -18.99 18.03
CA LEU A 516 -15.12 -18.15 18.71
C LEU A 516 -14.19 -19.02 19.53
N HIS A 517 -12.88 -18.82 19.34
CA HIS A 517 -11.83 -19.57 20.01
C HIS A 517 -10.63 -18.68 20.33
N ALA A 518 -9.71 -19.20 21.15
CA ALA A 518 -8.44 -18.55 21.50
C ALA A 518 -8.61 -17.11 22.02
N PRO A 519 -9.43 -16.89 23.09
CA PRO A 519 -9.63 -15.58 23.69
C PRO A 519 -8.29 -15.00 24.14
N LEU A 520 -8.13 -13.69 23.92
CA LEU A 520 -7.00 -12.94 24.43
C LEU A 520 -7.46 -11.66 25.10
N ALA A 521 -7.26 -11.58 26.41
CA ALA A 521 -7.41 -10.34 27.17
C ALA A 521 -6.31 -9.35 26.73
N LEU A 522 -6.73 -8.19 26.22
CA LEU A 522 -5.82 -7.19 25.67
C LEU A 522 -5.30 -6.20 26.73
N GLY A 523 -6.00 -6.09 27.86
CA GLY A 523 -5.69 -5.13 28.92
C GLY A 523 -6.43 -3.80 28.74
N ALA A 524 -6.00 -2.78 29.49
CA ALA A 524 -6.67 -1.49 29.61
C ALA A 524 -6.24 -0.49 28.51
N TYR A 525 -6.42 -0.85 27.25
CA TYR A 525 -6.21 0.08 26.14
C TYR A 525 -7.31 1.15 26.08
N SER A 526 -6.95 2.36 25.64
CA SER A 526 -7.95 3.34 25.19
C SER A 526 -8.69 2.83 23.94
N PRO A 527 -9.87 3.40 23.60
CA PRO A 527 -10.56 3.09 22.35
C PRO A 527 -9.68 3.29 21.11
N GLU A 528 -8.82 4.30 21.11
CA GLU A 528 -7.90 4.58 20.00
C GLU A 528 -6.77 3.54 19.93
N GLU A 529 -6.31 3.06 21.08
CA GLU A 529 -5.19 2.13 21.15
C GLU A 529 -5.58 0.68 20.82
N VAL A 530 -6.80 0.25 21.17
CA VAL A 530 -7.26 -1.14 21.01
C VAL A 530 -7.37 -1.57 19.54
N MET A 531 -7.48 -0.62 18.61
CA MET A 531 -7.42 -0.91 17.17
C MET A 531 -6.10 -1.58 16.76
N ASN A 532 -5.00 -1.25 17.46
CA ASN A 532 -3.65 -1.72 17.10
C ASN A 532 -3.42 -3.22 17.35
N PRO A 533 -3.93 -3.86 18.40
CA PRO A 533 -3.79 -5.30 18.58
C PRO A 533 -4.87 -6.16 17.89
N VAL A 534 -5.93 -5.57 17.34
CA VAL A 534 -7.08 -6.30 16.75
C VAL A 534 -6.93 -6.45 15.23
N ARG A 535 -7.01 -7.68 14.73
CA ARG A 535 -7.04 -7.94 13.29
C ARG A 535 -8.44 -7.66 12.75
N PHE A 536 -8.59 -6.48 12.15
CA PHE A 536 -9.87 -5.96 11.65
C PHE A 536 -10.56 -6.92 10.65
N CYS A 537 -11.86 -7.14 10.88
CA CYS A 537 -12.71 -8.11 10.19
C CYS A 537 -12.22 -9.58 10.19
N GLU A 538 -11.25 -9.95 11.03
CA GLU A 538 -10.84 -11.35 11.25
C GLU A 538 -11.22 -11.85 12.65
N GLN A 539 -11.29 -10.92 13.61
CA GLN A 539 -11.48 -11.23 15.03
C GLN A 539 -12.75 -10.58 15.55
N ALA A 540 -13.43 -11.27 16.47
CA ALA A 540 -14.50 -10.66 17.24
C ALA A 540 -13.88 -9.83 18.38
N LEU A 541 -14.42 -8.63 18.60
CA LEU A 541 -13.98 -7.71 19.65
C LEU A 541 -15.09 -7.55 20.69
N MET A 542 -14.71 -7.70 21.95
CA MET A 542 -15.56 -7.56 23.12
C MET A 542 -14.96 -6.54 24.09
N VAL A 543 -15.84 -5.76 24.72
CA VAL A 543 -15.52 -4.91 25.86
C VAL A 543 -16.43 -5.24 27.03
N HIS A 544 -15.91 -5.14 28.25
CA HIS A 544 -16.69 -5.31 29.47
C HIS A 544 -16.30 -4.30 30.57
N GLN A 545 -17.27 -3.95 31.43
CA GLN A 545 -17.11 -3.12 32.61
C GLN A 545 -18.21 -3.48 33.64
N GLY A 546 -17.84 -4.21 34.70
CA GLY A 546 -18.82 -4.80 35.61
C GLY A 546 -19.77 -5.72 34.85
N ASP A 547 -21.08 -5.50 35.01
CA ASP A 547 -22.13 -6.28 34.33
C ASP A 547 -22.39 -5.82 32.87
N LYS A 548 -21.80 -4.69 32.46
CA LYS A 548 -21.91 -4.20 31.08
C LYS A 548 -20.94 -4.94 30.19
N SER A 549 -21.43 -5.48 29.07
CA SER A 549 -20.58 -6.04 28.04
C SER A 549 -21.18 -5.89 26.65
N GLY A 550 -20.32 -5.77 25.64
CA GLY A 550 -20.70 -5.70 24.25
C GLY A 550 -19.67 -6.43 23.40
N ILE A 551 -20.14 -7.19 22.43
CA ILE A 551 -19.29 -7.92 21.47
C ILE A 551 -19.85 -7.75 20.06
N LEU A 552 -18.97 -7.50 19.10
CA LEU A 552 -19.30 -7.52 17.68
C LEU A 552 -18.48 -8.59 16.95
N LEU A 553 -19.16 -9.31 16.07
CA LEU A 553 -18.61 -10.39 15.25
C LEU A 553 -17.82 -9.81 14.06
N PRO A 554 -16.85 -10.54 13.49
CA PRO A 554 -15.89 -10.00 12.52
C PRO A 554 -16.49 -9.59 11.16
N ASP A 555 -17.72 -10.00 10.85
CA ASP A 555 -18.40 -9.65 9.61
C ASP A 555 -19.22 -8.37 9.72
N VAL A 556 -19.62 -7.97 10.94
CA VAL A 556 -20.40 -6.75 11.21
C VAL A 556 -19.81 -5.51 10.54
N PRO A 557 -18.49 -5.23 10.62
CA PRO A 557 -17.93 -4.07 9.94
C PRO A 557 -18.15 -4.08 8.42
N VAL A 558 -18.22 -5.26 7.80
CA VAL A 558 -18.44 -5.38 6.35
C VAL A 558 -19.92 -5.19 6.00
N LEU A 559 -20.83 -5.62 6.88
CA LEU A 559 -22.28 -5.44 6.72
C LEU A 559 -22.67 -3.95 6.72
N PHE A 560 -22.00 -3.16 7.57
CA PHE A 560 -22.30 -1.74 7.76
C PHE A 560 -21.24 -0.79 7.18
N ASN A 561 -20.18 -1.32 6.57
CA ASN A 561 -19.03 -0.57 6.03
C ASN A 561 -18.33 0.32 7.07
N TYR A 562 -18.15 -0.20 8.28
CA TYR A 562 -17.35 0.43 9.33
C TYR A 562 -15.86 0.37 8.98
N ASP A 563 -15.11 1.38 9.42
CA ASP A 563 -13.66 1.29 9.55
C ASP A 563 -13.27 0.77 10.94
N GLU A 564 -11.97 0.71 11.24
CA GLU A 564 -11.48 0.24 12.55
C GLU A 564 -12.00 1.08 13.72
N GLN A 565 -12.09 2.40 13.52
CA GLN A 565 -12.51 3.32 14.57
C GLN A 565 -14.00 3.17 14.84
N ALA A 566 -14.83 3.13 13.79
CA ALA A 566 -16.25 2.87 13.89
C ALA A 566 -16.52 1.49 14.51
N TYR A 567 -15.74 0.46 14.17
CA TYR A 567 -15.90 -0.86 14.79
C TYR A 567 -15.69 -0.85 16.31
N VAL A 568 -14.66 -0.15 16.80
CA VAL A 568 -14.44 0.00 18.24
C VAL A 568 -15.55 0.81 18.91
N ALA A 569 -15.97 1.92 18.28
CA ALA A 569 -17.06 2.75 18.79
C ALA A 569 -18.36 1.96 18.94
N GLU A 570 -18.72 1.17 17.93
CA GLU A 570 -19.93 0.36 17.92
C GLU A 570 -19.89 -0.79 18.95
N VAL A 571 -18.70 -1.32 19.27
CA VAL A 571 -18.53 -2.27 20.38
C VAL A 571 -18.82 -1.58 21.74
N LEU A 572 -18.34 -0.35 21.93
CA LEU A 572 -18.57 0.44 23.16
C LEU A 572 -20.03 0.85 23.31
N ASP A 573 -20.65 1.32 22.24
CA ASP A 573 -22.05 1.72 22.20
C ASP A 573 -22.96 0.54 22.52
N LYS A 574 -22.67 -0.63 21.94
CA LYS A 574 -23.38 -1.87 22.26
C LYS A 574 -23.23 -2.29 23.73
N ALA A 575 -22.09 -2.01 24.34
CA ALA A 575 -21.86 -2.29 25.76
C ALA A 575 -22.46 -1.21 26.70
N GLY A 576 -22.78 -0.01 26.17
CA GLY A 576 -23.17 1.14 26.98
C GLY A 576 -22.04 1.66 27.89
N ILE A 577 -20.79 1.57 27.44
CA ILE A 577 -19.59 2.00 28.18
C ILE A 577 -19.03 3.29 27.56
N THR A 578 -18.99 4.37 28.33
CA THR A 578 -18.56 5.70 27.85
C THR A 578 -17.28 6.22 28.51
N ARG A 579 -16.77 5.55 29.55
CA ARG A 579 -15.59 5.96 30.31
C ARG A 579 -14.76 4.76 30.75
N PRO A 580 -13.44 4.94 30.95
CA PRO A 580 -12.56 3.89 31.48
C PRO A 580 -12.97 3.46 32.90
N PRO A 581 -12.54 2.27 33.35
CA PRO A 581 -11.66 1.32 32.65
C PRO A 581 -12.41 0.48 31.60
N TYR A 582 -11.70 0.11 30.53
CA TYR A 582 -12.19 -0.75 29.46
C TYR A 582 -11.55 -2.15 29.57
N GLY A 583 -12.36 -3.18 29.82
CA GLY A 583 -11.90 -4.56 29.79
C GLY A 583 -12.01 -5.13 28.38
N TRP A 584 -10.92 -5.08 27.61
CA TRP A 584 -10.92 -5.55 26.22
C TRP A 584 -10.56 -7.03 26.10
N LEU A 585 -11.35 -7.75 25.30
CA LEU A 585 -11.18 -9.16 24.99
C LEU A 585 -11.40 -9.38 23.50
N ARG A 586 -10.54 -10.16 22.84
CA ARG A 586 -10.70 -10.50 21.42
C ARG A 586 -10.62 -11.99 21.18
N TYR A 587 -11.42 -12.47 20.23
CA TYR A 587 -11.48 -13.88 19.84
C TYR A 587 -11.05 -14.05 18.39
N ASP A 588 -10.30 -15.12 18.10
CA ASP A 588 -10.26 -15.62 16.74
C ASP A 588 -11.62 -16.26 16.41
N CYS A 589 -12.04 -16.17 15.15
CA CYS A 589 -13.40 -16.54 14.76
C CYS A 589 -13.42 -17.27 13.41
N SER A 590 -14.08 -18.43 13.38
CA SER A 590 -14.43 -19.12 12.15
C SER A 590 -15.93 -19.04 11.88
N THR A 591 -16.28 -18.45 10.75
CA THR A 591 -17.66 -18.19 10.34
C THR A 591 -18.06 -19.15 9.22
N TRP A 592 -19.21 -19.80 9.38
CA TRP A 592 -19.77 -20.76 8.44
C TRP A 592 -21.22 -20.44 8.11
N LEU A 593 -21.63 -20.69 6.86
CA LEU A 593 -22.97 -20.44 6.35
C LEU A 593 -23.57 -21.73 5.80
N ASP A 594 -24.80 -22.05 6.17
CA ASP A 594 -25.57 -23.20 5.69
C ASP A 594 -26.87 -22.68 5.04
N ASP A 595 -26.98 -22.83 3.72
CA ASP A 595 -28.15 -22.41 2.93
C ASP A 595 -29.15 -23.53 2.65
N ALA A 596 -29.06 -24.64 3.40
CA ALA A 596 -29.75 -25.91 3.24
C ALA A 596 -29.24 -26.81 2.09
N GLN A 597 -28.53 -26.27 1.11
CA GLN A 597 -27.93 -27.05 0.02
C GLN A 597 -26.48 -27.39 0.33
N GLN A 598 -25.74 -26.41 0.83
CA GLN A 598 -24.32 -26.54 1.12
C GLN A 598 -23.92 -25.71 2.34
N VAL A 599 -22.80 -26.10 2.94
CA VAL A 599 -22.12 -25.37 4.01
C VAL A 599 -20.86 -24.72 3.45
N TYR A 600 -20.76 -23.40 3.57
CA TYR A 600 -19.67 -22.57 3.06
C TYR A 600 -18.87 -22.00 4.21
N ARG A 601 -17.54 -21.98 4.07
CA ARG A 601 -16.71 -21.08 4.88
C ARG A 601 -17.05 -19.66 4.45
N VAL A 602 -17.29 -18.76 5.40
CA VAL A 602 -17.51 -17.34 5.10
C VAL A 602 -16.16 -16.62 5.18
N GLN A 603 -15.81 -15.91 4.11
CA GLN A 603 -14.70 -14.96 4.11
C GLN A 603 -15.26 -13.57 4.35
N LYS A 604 -14.97 -12.99 5.52
CA LYS A 604 -15.57 -11.72 5.97
C LYS A 604 -17.09 -11.86 6.08
N ALA A 605 -17.87 -11.28 5.16
CA ALA A 605 -19.34 -11.36 5.16
C ALA A 605 -19.93 -12.18 4.00
N PHE A 606 -19.10 -12.72 3.10
CA PHE A 606 -19.53 -13.42 1.89
C PHE A 606 -19.04 -14.88 1.88
N PRO A 607 -19.74 -15.81 1.21
CA PRO A 607 -19.22 -17.17 0.98
C PRO A 607 -17.82 -17.15 0.35
N ARG A 608 -16.88 -17.91 0.92
CA ARG A 608 -15.50 -18.02 0.42
C ARG A 608 -15.50 -18.72 -0.93
N THR A 609 -14.71 -18.18 -1.86
CA THR A 609 -14.44 -18.80 -3.16
C THR A 609 -12.95 -19.16 -3.27
N GLU A 610 -12.63 -20.39 -3.69
CA GLU A 610 -11.26 -20.90 -3.76
C GLU A 610 -10.53 -20.59 -5.08
N LEU A 611 -11.16 -19.87 -6.01
CA LEU A 611 -10.58 -19.58 -7.31
C LEU A 611 -9.26 -18.80 -7.18
N GLN A 612 -8.13 -19.47 -7.43
CA GLN A 612 -6.82 -18.82 -7.38
C GLN A 612 -6.45 -18.14 -8.71
N ARG A 613 -6.99 -18.63 -9.83
CA ARG A 613 -6.77 -18.10 -11.18
C ARG A 613 -8.04 -18.21 -12.01
N ILE A 614 -8.26 -17.27 -12.91
CA ILE A 614 -9.33 -17.34 -13.90
C ILE A 614 -8.76 -17.81 -15.24
N GLU A 615 -9.49 -18.66 -15.95
CA GLU A 615 -9.18 -19.00 -17.33
C GLU A 615 -9.75 -17.93 -18.27
N ARG A 616 -9.02 -17.64 -19.36
CA ARG A 616 -9.42 -16.61 -20.33
C ARG A 616 -10.85 -16.81 -20.89
N GLN A 617 -11.31 -18.05 -20.99
CA GLN A 617 -12.65 -18.39 -21.47
C GLN A 617 -13.79 -18.00 -20.51
N GLN A 618 -13.49 -17.82 -19.22
CA GLN A 618 -14.48 -17.41 -18.21
C GLN A 618 -14.67 -15.88 -18.17
N LEU A 619 -13.69 -15.13 -18.66
CA LEU A 619 -13.69 -13.67 -18.57
C LEU A 619 -14.86 -12.98 -19.32
N PRO A 620 -15.29 -13.42 -20.53
CA PRO A 620 -16.47 -12.85 -21.18
C PRO A 620 -17.73 -12.91 -20.31
N ALA A 621 -17.95 -14.00 -19.58
CA ALA A 621 -19.11 -14.12 -18.70
C ALA A 621 -19.06 -13.10 -17.55
N LEU A 622 -17.88 -12.91 -16.95
CA LEU A 622 -17.67 -11.92 -15.90
C LEU A 622 -17.81 -10.49 -16.43
N ALA A 623 -17.32 -10.21 -17.63
CA ALA A 623 -17.52 -8.93 -18.31
C ALA A 623 -19.01 -8.64 -18.58
N CYS A 624 -19.79 -9.65 -18.98
CA CYS A 624 -21.24 -9.53 -19.13
C CYS A 624 -21.95 -9.21 -17.80
N LEU A 625 -21.49 -9.79 -16.69
CA LEU A 625 -22.03 -9.47 -15.36
C LEU A 625 -21.77 -8.01 -14.99
N TRP A 626 -20.53 -7.53 -15.16
CA TRP A 626 -20.16 -6.14 -14.90
C TRP A 626 -20.95 -5.16 -15.77
N ALA A 627 -21.07 -5.44 -17.08
CA ALA A 627 -21.85 -4.62 -18.00
C ALA A 627 -23.34 -4.58 -17.61
N SER A 628 -23.90 -5.74 -17.23
CA SER A 628 -25.29 -5.85 -16.78
C SER A 628 -25.55 -5.08 -15.48
N TYR A 629 -24.60 -5.10 -14.54
CA TYR A 629 -24.69 -4.30 -13.32
C TYR A 629 -24.73 -2.80 -13.63
N ILE A 630 -23.78 -2.30 -14.44
CA ILE A 630 -23.71 -0.87 -14.77
C ILE A 630 -25.00 -0.43 -15.49
N ARG A 631 -25.47 -1.21 -16.46
CA ARG A 631 -26.74 -0.94 -17.17
C ARG A 631 -27.92 -0.88 -16.21
N ARG A 632 -28.04 -1.81 -15.25
CA ARG A 632 -29.12 -1.82 -14.25
C ARG A 632 -29.16 -0.57 -13.37
N GLN A 633 -28.03 0.11 -13.18
CA GLN A 633 -28.00 1.36 -12.43
C GLN A 633 -28.50 2.57 -13.24
N GLY A 634 -28.71 2.42 -14.55
CA GLY A 634 -29.17 3.48 -15.45
C GLY A 634 -30.60 3.94 -15.15
N LEU A 635 -30.83 5.25 -15.30
CA LEU A 635 -32.11 5.92 -15.15
C LEU A 635 -32.63 6.37 -16.51
N GLY A 636 -33.95 6.54 -16.62
CA GLY A 636 -34.60 6.93 -17.88
C GLY A 636 -34.17 8.29 -18.44
N ASP A 637 -33.55 9.15 -17.63
CA ASP A 637 -33.00 10.45 -18.06
C ASP A 637 -31.54 10.38 -18.52
N GLY A 638 -30.93 9.19 -18.55
CA GLY A 638 -29.52 8.98 -18.92
C GLY A 638 -28.52 9.14 -17.77
N SER A 639 -28.97 9.42 -16.54
CA SER A 639 -28.13 9.40 -15.33
C SER A 639 -28.12 8.02 -14.66
N PHE A 640 -27.37 7.85 -13.57
CA PHE A 640 -27.18 6.57 -12.90
C PHE A 640 -27.38 6.67 -11.38
N TYR A 641 -27.82 5.58 -10.74
CA TYR A 641 -27.51 5.36 -9.33
C TYR A 641 -26.01 5.13 -9.19
N PHE A 642 -25.36 5.93 -8.35
CA PHE A 642 -23.90 5.91 -8.25
C PHE A 642 -23.41 4.92 -7.20
N TYR A 643 -24.13 4.80 -6.08
CA TYR A 643 -23.86 3.84 -5.01
C TYR A 643 -24.99 2.82 -4.86
N TYR A 644 -24.60 1.60 -4.51
CA TYR A 644 -25.50 0.62 -3.94
C TYR A 644 -24.87 -0.02 -2.68
N LEU A 645 -25.63 0.01 -1.58
CA LEU A 645 -25.27 -0.64 -0.31
C LEU A 645 -26.04 -1.97 -0.22
N PRO A 646 -25.39 -3.13 -0.46
CA PRO A 646 -26.10 -4.38 -0.68
C PRO A 646 -26.83 -4.90 0.55
N PHE A 647 -26.24 -4.77 1.75
CA PHE A 647 -26.84 -5.31 2.97
C PHE A 647 -28.00 -4.46 3.51
N SER A 648 -27.98 -3.13 3.30
CA SER A 648 -29.10 -2.24 3.65
C SER A 648 -30.12 -2.07 2.52
N ASN A 649 -29.82 -2.59 1.32
CA ASN A 649 -30.60 -2.44 0.09
C ASN A 649 -30.90 -0.95 -0.24
N GLN A 650 -29.89 -0.09 -0.12
CA GLN A 650 -30.02 1.34 -0.38
C GLN A 650 -29.29 1.76 -1.65
N LEU A 651 -30.00 2.44 -2.54
CA LEU A 651 -29.45 3.11 -3.73
C LEU A 651 -29.26 4.59 -3.44
N GLN A 652 -28.15 5.16 -3.90
CA GLN A 652 -27.93 6.61 -3.81
C GLN A 652 -27.71 7.20 -5.19
N ARG A 653 -28.46 8.26 -5.48
CA ARG A 653 -28.33 9.04 -6.70
C ARG A 653 -27.33 10.17 -6.45
N ILE A 654 -26.19 10.14 -7.13
CA ILE A 654 -25.25 11.26 -7.19
C ILE A 654 -25.07 11.62 -8.66
N GLN A 655 -25.33 12.88 -9.00
CA GLN A 655 -25.14 13.37 -10.37
C GLN A 655 -23.67 13.66 -10.64
N ASP A 656 -22.89 12.60 -10.89
CA ASP A 656 -21.49 12.71 -11.29
C ASP A 656 -21.34 12.56 -12.81
N LYS A 657 -21.16 13.70 -13.50
CA LYS A 657 -21.01 13.71 -14.96
C LYS A 657 -19.68 13.14 -15.45
N VAL A 658 -18.63 13.18 -14.63
CA VAL A 658 -17.33 12.59 -14.97
C VAL A 658 -17.45 11.08 -15.05
N ARG A 659 -18.02 10.45 -14.02
CA ARG A 659 -18.21 8.99 -14.01
C ARG A 659 -19.31 8.54 -14.97
N THR A 660 -20.28 9.39 -15.25
CA THR A 660 -21.27 9.12 -16.31
C THR A 660 -20.64 9.14 -17.70
N ALA A 661 -19.70 10.06 -17.98
CA ALA A 661 -18.92 10.04 -19.22
C ALA A 661 -18.05 8.78 -19.32
N HIS A 662 -17.48 8.33 -18.19
CA HIS A 662 -16.78 7.04 -18.12
C HIS A 662 -17.72 5.86 -18.44
N THR A 663 -18.93 5.83 -17.85
CA THR A 663 -19.96 4.82 -18.16
C THR A 663 -20.26 4.78 -19.65
N LEU A 664 -20.48 5.94 -20.28
CA LEU A 664 -20.80 6.00 -21.70
C LEU A 664 -19.68 5.39 -22.55
N TRP A 665 -18.42 5.70 -22.24
CA TRP A 665 -17.27 5.13 -22.94
C TRP A 665 -17.20 3.60 -22.81
N VAL A 666 -17.26 3.10 -21.58
CA VAL A 666 -17.12 1.66 -21.30
C VAL A 666 -18.29 0.86 -21.84
N LEU A 667 -19.54 1.32 -21.67
CA LEU A 667 -20.72 0.63 -22.21
C LEU A 667 -20.77 0.65 -23.73
N THR A 668 -20.32 1.73 -24.38
CA THR A 668 -20.21 1.79 -25.86
C THR A 668 -19.25 0.71 -26.36
N ARG A 669 -18.07 0.58 -25.75
CA ARG A 669 -17.11 -0.49 -26.09
C ARG A 669 -17.67 -1.88 -25.80
N ALA A 670 -18.35 -2.06 -24.66
CA ALA A 670 -18.97 -3.35 -24.31
C ALA A 670 -20.09 -3.75 -25.26
N GLN A 671 -20.91 -2.80 -25.72
CA GLN A 671 -21.96 -3.03 -26.72
C GLN A 671 -21.34 -3.48 -28.05
N GLN A 672 -20.30 -2.79 -28.53
CA GLN A 672 -19.59 -3.17 -29.76
C GLN A 672 -18.90 -4.53 -29.64
N ALA A 673 -18.42 -4.88 -28.45
CA ALA A 673 -17.85 -6.18 -28.14
C ALA A 673 -18.89 -7.30 -27.97
N GLN A 674 -20.20 -6.99 -28.02
CA GLN A 674 -21.30 -7.93 -27.76
C GLN A 674 -21.28 -8.53 -26.34
N LEU A 675 -20.74 -7.77 -25.37
CA LEU A 675 -20.68 -8.14 -23.95
C LEU A 675 -21.71 -7.38 -23.09
N SER A 676 -22.52 -6.52 -23.71
CA SER A 676 -23.58 -5.77 -23.06
C SER A 676 -24.87 -5.87 -23.85
N THR A 677 -25.99 -5.88 -23.14
CA THR A 677 -27.34 -5.81 -23.71
C THR A 677 -27.88 -4.38 -23.76
N VAL A 678 -27.03 -3.37 -23.50
CA VAL A 678 -27.41 -1.96 -23.57
C VAL A 678 -27.82 -1.59 -24.99
N GLU A 679 -28.96 -0.92 -25.11
CA GLU A 679 -29.48 -0.48 -26.40
C GLU A 679 -28.95 0.91 -26.79
N GLU A 680 -28.95 1.21 -28.09
CA GLU A 680 -28.44 2.49 -28.60
C GLU A 680 -29.19 3.71 -28.04
N HIS A 681 -30.48 3.55 -27.76
CA HIS A 681 -31.30 4.62 -27.18
C HIS A 681 -30.86 4.95 -25.74
N GLU A 682 -30.38 3.97 -24.96
CA GLU A 682 -29.86 4.16 -23.60
C GLU A 682 -28.52 4.93 -23.62
N LEU A 683 -27.64 4.59 -24.56
CA LEU A 683 -26.38 5.32 -24.78
C LEU A 683 -26.63 6.76 -25.24
N THR A 684 -27.62 6.95 -26.13
CA THR A 684 -28.03 8.27 -26.61
C THR A 684 -28.65 9.13 -25.50
N ALA A 685 -29.45 8.54 -24.61
CA ALA A 685 -29.98 9.21 -23.43
C ALA A 685 -28.84 9.65 -22.49
N THR A 686 -27.86 8.78 -22.26
CA THR A 686 -26.67 9.10 -21.45
C THR A 686 -25.85 10.25 -22.05
N LEU A 687 -25.63 10.26 -23.37
CA LEU A 687 -24.96 11.36 -24.05
C LEU A 687 -25.77 12.66 -23.94
N SER A 688 -27.09 12.59 -24.10
CA SER A 688 -27.99 13.74 -23.94
C SER A 688 -27.94 14.32 -22.53
N PHE A 689 -27.92 13.47 -21.50
CA PHE A 689 -27.72 13.88 -20.12
C PHE A 689 -26.40 14.63 -19.94
N LEU A 690 -25.29 14.10 -20.47
CA LEU A 690 -23.99 14.76 -20.39
C LEU A 690 -23.99 16.12 -21.10
N LYS A 691 -24.68 16.24 -22.24
CA LYS A 691 -24.82 17.51 -22.97
C LYS A 691 -25.48 18.62 -22.13
N THR A 692 -26.35 18.28 -21.19
CA THR A 692 -26.95 19.27 -20.26
C THR A 692 -25.91 19.93 -19.34
N GLY A 693 -24.79 19.25 -19.10
CA GLY A 693 -23.68 19.75 -18.30
C GLY A 693 -22.66 20.57 -19.09
N LEU A 694 -22.82 20.71 -20.40
CA LEU A 694 -21.88 21.47 -21.21
C LEU A 694 -21.94 22.96 -20.86
N ARG A 695 -20.76 23.57 -20.81
CA ARG A 695 -20.54 25.00 -20.65
C ARG A 695 -19.71 25.49 -21.81
N LYS A 696 -19.94 26.74 -22.20
CA LYS A 696 -19.20 27.38 -23.28
C LYS A 696 -18.88 28.82 -22.96
N THR A 697 -17.69 29.22 -23.37
CA THR A 697 -17.22 30.60 -23.51
C THR A 697 -16.88 30.81 -25.00
N PRO A 698 -16.55 32.03 -25.44
CA PRO A 698 -16.06 32.23 -26.80
C PRO A 698 -14.84 31.35 -27.15
N ASP A 699 -13.99 31.02 -26.17
CA ASP A 699 -12.70 30.34 -26.41
C ASP A 699 -12.70 28.85 -26.07
N LYS A 700 -13.61 28.39 -25.21
CA LYS A 700 -13.60 27.03 -24.63
C LYS A 700 -15.01 26.46 -24.52
N LEU A 701 -15.15 25.16 -24.81
CA LEU A 701 -16.31 24.33 -24.50
C LEU A 701 -15.86 23.14 -23.65
N TRP A 702 -16.56 22.87 -22.54
CA TRP A 702 -16.21 21.79 -21.61
C TRP A 702 -17.45 21.18 -20.95
N LEU A 703 -17.27 19.98 -20.41
CA LEU A 703 -18.23 19.35 -19.52
C LEU A 703 -18.00 19.82 -18.08
N SER A 704 -18.99 20.47 -17.47
CA SER A 704 -18.90 20.90 -16.08
C SER A 704 -19.12 19.74 -15.11
N GLU A 705 -18.32 19.73 -14.04
CA GLU A 705 -18.39 18.78 -12.93
C GLU A 705 -19.31 19.26 -11.81
N ALA A 706 -19.85 20.46 -11.91
CA ALA A 706 -20.84 20.98 -10.99
C ALA A 706 -22.14 20.18 -11.06
N SER A 707 -22.69 19.87 -9.88
CA SER A 707 -23.97 19.20 -9.73
C SER A 707 -25.14 20.14 -10.01
N SER A 708 -24.95 21.45 -9.79
CA SER A 708 -25.93 22.50 -10.10
C SER A 708 -25.27 23.72 -10.77
N SER A 709 -26.08 24.62 -11.34
CA SER A 709 -25.59 25.89 -11.90
C SER A 709 -25.11 26.89 -10.85
N GLU A 710 -25.46 26.68 -9.57
CA GLU A 710 -25.11 27.55 -8.45
C GLU A 710 -23.83 27.08 -7.71
N GLU A 711 -23.37 25.86 -7.98
CA GLU A 711 -22.18 25.29 -7.35
C GLU A 711 -20.89 25.86 -7.97
N LEU A 712 -20.16 26.64 -7.18
CA LEU A 712 -18.81 27.11 -7.51
C LEU A 712 -17.80 25.96 -7.33
N LYS A 713 -17.64 25.13 -8.35
CA LYS A 713 -16.59 24.09 -8.39
C LYS A 713 -15.60 24.41 -9.52
N ASN A 714 -14.30 24.31 -9.23
CA ASN A 714 -13.27 24.42 -10.25
C ASN A 714 -13.31 23.17 -11.15
N ASP A 715 -13.87 23.32 -12.35
CA ASP A 715 -13.96 22.22 -13.32
C ASP A 715 -12.57 21.75 -13.76
N THR A 716 -12.38 20.43 -13.81
CA THR A 716 -11.16 19.79 -14.32
C THR A 716 -11.35 19.28 -15.74
N LEU A 717 -10.26 18.86 -16.39
CA LEU A 717 -10.31 18.24 -17.71
C LEU A 717 -10.88 16.81 -17.71
N ALA A 718 -11.06 16.16 -16.54
CA ALA A 718 -11.42 14.75 -16.47
C ALA A 718 -12.72 14.42 -17.22
N GLY A 719 -13.80 15.16 -16.92
CA GLY A 719 -15.10 14.94 -17.58
C GLY A 719 -15.05 15.18 -19.08
N SER A 720 -14.34 16.23 -19.51
CA SER A 720 -14.19 16.56 -20.95
C SER A 720 -13.34 15.53 -21.69
N ALA A 721 -12.27 15.02 -21.07
CA ALA A 721 -11.46 13.95 -21.63
C ALA A 721 -12.26 12.64 -21.76
N LEU A 722 -13.00 12.24 -20.72
CA LEU A 722 -13.85 11.04 -20.77
C LEU A 722 -14.99 11.15 -21.78
N LEU A 723 -15.61 12.32 -21.92
CA LEU A 723 -16.62 12.54 -22.96
C LEU A 723 -16.02 12.46 -24.37
N LEU A 724 -14.82 13.01 -24.59
CA LEU A 724 -14.12 12.86 -25.86
C LEU A 724 -13.77 11.39 -26.16
N MET A 725 -13.34 10.62 -25.15
CA MET A 725 -13.11 9.18 -25.29
C MET A 725 -14.39 8.44 -25.68
N ALA A 726 -15.52 8.75 -25.02
CA ALA A 726 -16.82 8.18 -25.32
C ALA A 726 -17.26 8.47 -26.76
N LEU A 727 -17.13 9.72 -27.22
CA LEU A 727 -17.44 10.11 -28.60
C LEU A 727 -16.51 9.41 -29.61
N SER A 728 -15.23 9.29 -29.29
CA SER A 728 -14.23 8.61 -30.15
C SER A 728 -14.45 7.10 -30.24
N ALA A 729 -15.12 6.49 -29.25
CA ALA A 729 -15.46 5.07 -29.31
C ALA A 729 -16.61 4.76 -30.26
N ARG A 730 -17.42 5.75 -30.68
CA ARG A 730 -18.59 5.52 -31.53
C ARG A 730 -18.17 5.41 -33.01
N PRO A 731 -18.72 4.44 -33.78
CA PRO A 731 -18.31 4.22 -35.16
C PRO A 731 -18.80 5.32 -36.11
N GLN A 732 -19.91 5.96 -35.76
CA GLN A 732 -20.52 7.05 -36.51
C GLN A 732 -21.02 8.11 -35.53
N LEU A 733 -20.72 9.37 -35.83
CA LEU A 733 -21.22 10.54 -35.11
C LEU A 733 -22.05 11.38 -36.07
N ASN A 734 -23.14 11.99 -35.56
CA ASN A 734 -23.82 13.04 -36.30
C ASN A 734 -22.96 14.31 -36.34
N LEU A 735 -23.40 15.32 -37.10
CA LEU A 735 -22.64 16.56 -37.28
C LEU A 735 -22.42 17.31 -35.96
N GLU A 736 -23.44 17.37 -35.10
CA GLU A 736 -23.37 18.07 -33.80
C GLU A 736 -22.35 17.40 -32.86
N ASP A 737 -22.40 16.08 -32.76
CA ASP A 737 -21.49 15.29 -31.91
C ASP A 737 -20.05 15.33 -32.44
N THR A 738 -19.88 15.40 -33.77
CA THR A 738 -18.57 15.58 -34.40
C THR A 738 -17.97 16.94 -34.02
N GLN A 739 -18.76 18.02 -34.09
CA GLN A 739 -18.33 19.37 -33.70
C GLN A 739 -18.04 19.45 -32.19
N LEU A 740 -18.84 18.78 -31.37
CA LEU A 740 -18.60 18.65 -29.93
C LEU A 740 -17.25 17.96 -29.66
N ALA A 741 -16.99 16.81 -30.28
CA ALA A 741 -15.73 16.09 -30.11
C ALA A 741 -14.50 16.93 -30.54
N GLN A 742 -14.60 17.62 -31.68
CA GLN A 742 -13.55 18.53 -32.16
C GLN A 742 -13.28 19.68 -31.17
N SER A 743 -14.34 20.26 -30.60
CA SER A 743 -14.23 21.34 -29.61
C SER A 743 -13.59 20.86 -28.30
N LEU A 744 -13.95 19.67 -27.83
CA LEU A 744 -13.32 19.05 -26.65
C LEU A 744 -11.85 18.75 -26.91
N ALA A 745 -11.50 18.20 -28.08
CA ALA A 745 -10.11 17.95 -28.45
C ALA A 745 -9.30 19.26 -28.51
N GLN A 746 -9.89 20.35 -29.01
CA GLN A 746 -9.27 21.67 -29.02
C GLN A 746 -8.97 22.17 -27.60
N LEU A 747 -9.92 22.03 -26.66
CA LEU A 747 -9.71 22.35 -25.24
C LEU A 747 -8.51 21.58 -24.67
N LEU A 748 -8.47 20.27 -24.86
CA LEU A 748 -7.39 19.41 -24.36
C LEU A 748 -6.02 19.81 -24.91
N TRP A 749 -5.94 20.12 -26.22
CA TRP A 749 -4.71 20.62 -26.82
C TRP A 749 -4.28 22.01 -26.33
N GLN A 750 -5.23 22.88 -25.96
CA GLN A 750 -4.94 24.19 -25.39
C GLN A 750 -4.37 24.06 -23.97
N ALA A 751 -4.80 23.04 -23.22
CA ALA A 751 -4.34 22.81 -21.85
C ALA A 751 -2.89 22.28 -21.74
N ILE A 752 -2.31 21.76 -22.82
CA ILE A 752 -0.89 21.38 -22.83
C ILE A 752 -0.03 22.64 -22.97
N ASP A 753 0.81 22.89 -21.98
CA ASP A 753 1.68 24.07 -21.92
C ASP A 753 2.87 23.98 -22.90
N GLN A 754 3.75 24.98 -22.86
CA GLN A 754 4.93 25.03 -23.71
C GLN A 754 6.00 23.98 -23.38
N HIS A 755 5.91 23.33 -22.22
CA HIS A 755 6.81 22.29 -21.72
C HIS A 755 6.26 20.87 -21.89
N GLY A 756 4.98 20.75 -22.28
CA GLY A 756 4.28 19.47 -22.43
C GLY A 756 3.45 19.06 -21.22
N ARG A 757 3.44 19.85 -20.14
CA ARG A 757 2.61 19.59 -18.96
C ARG A 757 1.15 19.93 -19.29
N VAL A 758 0.23 19.08 -18.84
CA VAL A 758 -1.22 19.34 -18.93
C VAL A 758 -1.64 20.21 -17.75
N HIS A 759 -2.27 21.35 -18.00
CA HIS A 759 -3.03 22.08 -16.98
C HIS A 759 -4.34 21.35 -16.69
N CYS A 760 -4.47 20.76 -15.50
CA CYS A 760 -5.58 19.86 -15.19
C CYS A 760 -6.89 20.59 -14.91
N PHE A 761 -6.84 21.87 -14.51
CA PHE A 761 -8.01 22.71 -14.33
C PHE A 761 -8.33 23.53 -15.59
N ILE A 762 -9.61 23.73 -15.86
CA ILE A 762 -10.09 24.47 -17.04
C ILE A 762 -9.93 25.99 -16.83
N HIS A 763 -10.19 26.45 -15.61
CA HIS A 763 -10.06 27.84 -15.20
C HIS A 763 -8.86 27.98 -14.27
N VAL A 764 -7.85 28.71 -14.72
CA VAL A 764 -6.69 29.08 -13.90
C VAL A 764 -7.01 30.41 -13.24
N ASN A 765 -7.58 30.40 -12.03
CA ASN A 765 -7.78 31.63 -11.26
C ASN A 765 -6.47 32.02 -10.56
N SER A 766 -6.04 33.27 -10.73
CA SER A 766 -4.77 33.79 -10.20
C SER A 766 -4.71 33.90 -8.68
N THR A 767 -5.84 33.75 -7.98
CA THR A 767 -5.96 34.01 -6.54
C THR A 767 -6.04 32.75 -5.68
N ASP A 768 -6.26 31.57 -6.26
CA ASP A 768 -6.49 30.32 -5.50
C ASP A 768 -5.96 29.10 -6.28
N LEU A 769 -4.65 29.13 -6.57
CA LEU A 769 -3.96 28.03 -7.24
C LEU A 769 -3.79 26.86 -6.27
N GLY A 770 -4.85 26.08 -6.09
CA GLY A 770 -4.68 24.68 -5.69
C GLY A 770 -3.69 24.04 -6.67
N SER A 771 -2.63 23.40 -6.16
CA SER A 771 -1.59 22.82 -7.00
C SER A 771 -2.20 21.77 -7.96
N ASP A 772 -1.94 21.89 -9.26
CA ASP A 772 -2.25 20.86 -10.27
C ASP A 772 -1.58 19.52 -9.99
N GLU A 773 -0.56 19.51 -9.13
CA GLU A 773 0.36 18.39 -8.90
C GLU A 773 -0.31 17.06 -8.55
N PRO A 774 -1.35 16.99 -7.69
CA PRO A 774 -2.05 15.74 -7.40
C PRO A 774 -2.79 15.16 -8.62
N TYR A 775 -3.20 16.00 -9.56
CA TYR A 775 -3.99 15.60 -10.73
C TYR A 775 -3.15 15.15 -11.92
N GLN A 776 -1.86 15.51 -11.94
CA GLN A 776 -0.91 15.10 -12.99
C GLN A 776 -0.77 13.58 -13.11
N ASP A 777 -1.03 12.84 -12.02
CA ASP A 777 -0.87 11.40 -11.98
C ASP A 777 -2.09 10.65 -12.56
N TYR A 778 -3.22 11.35 -12.74
CA TYR A 778 -4.49 10.76 -13.15
C TYR A 778 -5.08 11.45 -14.39
N ILE A 779 -5.41 12.75 -14.30
CA ILE A 779 -6.13 13.50 -15.34
C ILE A 779 -5.27 13.65 -16.59
N ALA A 780 -3.97 13.88 -16.45
CA ALA A 780 -3.09 13.99 -17.61
C ALA A 780 -3.11 12.71 -18.47
N GLY A 781 -3.09 11.54 -17.85
CA GLY A 781 -3.22 10.26 -18.55
C GLY A 781 -4.53 10.14 -19.34
N GLN A 782 -5.64 10.63 -18.78
CA GLN A 782 -6.93 10.70 -19.47
C GLN A 782 -6.88 11.65 -20.68
N VAL A 783 -6.20 12.79 -20.55
CA VAL A 783 -6.03 13.74 -21.66
C VAL A 783 -5.20 13.13 -22.79
N LEU A 784 -4.10 12.46 -22.47
CA LEU A 784 -3.27 11.74 -23.44
C LEU A 784 -4.08 10.67 -24.17
N LEU A 785 -4.84 9.86 -23.44
CA LEU A 785 -5.70 8.82 -24.00
C LEU A 785 -6.78 9.40 -24.91
N ALA A 786 -7.49 10.43 -24.45
CA ALA A 786 -8.56 11.07 -25.20
C ALA A 786 -8.06 11.69 -26.52
N LEU A 787 -6.94 12.41 -26.49
CA LEU A 787 -6.34 13.00 -27.69
C LEU A 787 -5.85 11.92 -28.66
N ALA A 788 -5.24 10.85 -28.16
CA ALA A 788 -4.77 9.75 -29.01
C ALA A 788 -5.93 9.02 -29.70
N LEU A 789 -7.00 8.69 -28.96
CA LEU A 789 -8.20 8.06 -29.52
C LEU A 789 -8.92 8.97 -30.52
N ALA A 790 -9.06 10.27 -30.20
CA ALA A 790 -9.65 11.24 -31.11
C ALA A 790 -8.84 11.41 -32.40
N ALA A 791 -7.51 11.41 -32.32
CA ALA A 791 -6.64 11.47 -33.49
C ALA A 791 -6.75 10.22 -34.35
N LYS A 792 -6.83 9.03 -33.74
CA LYS A 792 -7.05 7.75 -34.44
C LYS A 792 -8.35 7.75 -35.24
N GLN A 793 -9.40 8.42 -34.73
CA GLN A 793 -10.70 8.57 -35.41
C GLN A 793 -10.81 9.77 -36.36
N GLY A 794 -9.73 10.54 -36.54
CA GLY A 794 -9.75 11.74 -37.40
C GLY A 794 -10.56 12.90 -36.82
N LEU A 795 -10.90 12.89 -35.52
CA LEU A 795 -11.59 13.98 -34.83
C LEU A 795 -10.65 15.13 -34.45
N THR A 796 -9.33 14.89 -34.48
CA THR A 796 -8.31 15.92 -34.28
C THR A 796 -7.03 15.56 -35.01
N THR A 797 -6.14 16.54 -35.22
CA THR A 797 -4.80 16.32 -35.78
C THR A 797 -3.74 16.44 -34.69
N ILE A 798 -2.66 15.65 -34.82
CA ILE A 798 -1.56 15.66 -33.84
C ILE A 798 -0.78 16.98 -33.94
N LYS A 799 -0.80 17.78 -32.86
CA LYS A 799 0.03 18.99 -32.75
C LYS A 799 1.48 18.61 -32.42
N ARG A 800 2.26 18.30 -33.45
CA ARG A 800 3.62 17.70 -33.39
C ARG A 800 4.55 18.25 -32.31
N SER A 801 4.70 19.57 -32.22
CA SER A 801 5.57 20.20 -31.21
C SER A 801 5.11 19.92 -29.78
N LYS A 802 3.81 20.11 -29.50
CA LYS A 802 3.22 19.82 -28.19
C LYS A 802 3.28 18.33 -27.86
N TRP A 803 2.99 17.47 -28.84
CA TRP A 803 3.03 16.02 -28.69
C TRP A 803 4.39 15.52 -28.20
N LYS A 804 5.49 15.94 -28.86
CA LYS A 804 6.85 15.53 -28.47
C LYS A 804 7.19 15.98 -27.06
N LYS A 805 6.89 17.25 -26.72
CA LYS A 805 7.18 17.81 -25.40
C LYS A 805 6.37 17.12 -24.30
N MET A 806 5.08 16.86 -24.56
CA MET A 806 4.18 16.13 -23.66
C MET A 806 4.70 14.73 -23.36
N LEU A 807 5.11 13.98 -24.39
CA LEU A 807 5.67 12.64 -24.18
C LEU A 807 6.97 12.70 -23.36
N SER A 808 7.90 13.61 -23.68
CA SER A 808 9.13 13.80 -22.88
C SER A 808 8.81 14.14 -21.41
N TYR A 809 7.88 15.07 -21.16
CA TYR A 809 7.49 15.48 -19.81
C TYR A 809 6.94 14.30 -19.00
N TYR A 810 6.00 13.53 -19.56
CA TYR A 810 5.39 12.42 -18.82
C TYR A 810 6.29 11.18 -18.77
N GLN A 811 7.18 10.95 -19.74
CA GLN A 811 8.21 9.90 -19.62
C GLN A 811 9.18 10.20 -18.47
N HIS A 812 9.67 11.45 -18.37
CA HIS A 812 10.48 11.90 -17.24
C HIS A 812 9.75 11.65 -15.92
N ARG A 813 8.49 12.09 -15.82
CA ARG A 813 7.67 11.89 -14.63
C ARG A 813 7.50 10.41 -14.27
N CYS A 814 7.20 9.55 -15.24
CA CYS A 814 7.05 8.10 -15.03
C CYS A 814 8.33 7.44 -14.53
N TYR A 815 9.49 7.94 -14.97
CA TYR A 815 10.78 7.40 -14.57
C TYR A 815 11.11 7.76 -13.10
N TYR A 816 10.97 9.04 -12.74
CA TYR A 816 11.40 9.56 -11.44
C TYR A 816 10.31 9.58 -10.37
N LYS A 817 9.03 9.61 -10.74
CA LYS A 817 7.90 9.61 -9.80
C LYS A 817 7.22 8.24 -9.79
N ARG A 818 7.66 7.33 -8.94
CA ARG A 818 7.11 5.96 -8.85
C ARG A 818 5.87 5.85 -7.95
N ARG A 819 4.76 6.48 -8.38
CA ARG A 819 3.47 6.41 -7.67
C ARG A 819 2.51 5.43 -8.34
N ALA A 820 1.73 4.71 -7.55
CA ALA A 820 0.75 3.78 -8.07
C ALA A 820 -0.37 4.52 -8.84
N ASP A 821 -0.72 5.74 -8.43
CA ASP A 821 -1.67 6.62 -9.16
C ASP A 821 -1.32 6.75 -10.64
N LEU A 822 -0.03 6.90 -10.96
CA LEU A 822 0.46 7.05 -12.34
C LEU A 822 0.20 5.81 -13.18
N VAL A 823 0.23 4.62 -12.58
CA VAL A 823 0.16 3.37 -13.33
C VAL A 823 -1.19 3.22 -14.03
N SER A 824 -2.26 3.83 -13.50
CA SER A 824 -3.61 3.79 -14.05
C SER A 824 -3.71 4.46 -15.44
N TRP A 825 -4.20 5.70 -15.49
CA TRP A 825 -4.52 6.39 -16.73
C TRP A 825 -3.29 6.80 -17.52
N MET A 826 -2.13 7.01 -16.87
CA MET A 826 -0.92 7.37 -17.61
C MET A 826 -0.47 6.23 -18.50
N VAL A 827 -0.47 4.97 -18.03
CA VAL A 827 -0.10 3.83 -18.88
C VAL A 827 -1.09 3.66 -20.02
N GLN A 828 -2.40 3.83 -19.78
CA GLN A 828 -3.39 3.80 -20.86
C GLN A 828 -3.14 4.90 -21.90
N GLY A 829 -2.90 6.14 -21.44
CA GLY A 829 -2.62 7.29 -22.31
C GLY A 829 -1.33 7.12 -23.11
N LEU A 830 -0.23 6.74 -22.47
CA LEU A 830 1.05 6.46 -23.13
C LEU A 830 0.93 5.27 -24.09
N GLY A 831 0.18 4.23 -23.73
CA GLY A 831 -0.10 3.08 -24.59
C GLY A 831 -0.87 3.46 -25.85
N ALA A 832 -1.87 4.34 -25.74
CA ALA A 832 -2.58 4.86 -26.90
C ALA A 832 -1.68 5.77 -27.77
N CYS A 833 -0.80 6.57 -27.15
CA CYS A 833 0.21 7.35 -27.87
C CYS A 833 1.18 6.43 -28.63
N TRP A 834 1.62 5.33 -28.00
CA TRP A 834 2.47 4.32 -28.62
C TRP A 834 1.77 3.61 -29.79
N GLN A 835 0.47 3.34 -29.71
CA GLN A 835 -0.27 2.75 -30.84
C GLN A 835 -0.34 3.67 -32.06
N LEU A 836 -0.38 5.00 -31.86
CA LEU A 836 -0.32 5.95 -32.96
C LEU A 836 1.09 6.04 -33.54
N GLU A 837 2.10 6.11 -32.68
CA GLU A 837 3.51 6.28 -33.04
C GLU A 837 4.39 5.35 -32.21
N PRO A 838 4.58 4.10 -32.67
CA PRO A 838 5.38 3.11 -31.93
C PRO A 838 6.80 3.62 -31.69
N ASN A 839 7.21 3.61 -30.42
CA ASN A 839 8.54 4.03 -29.98
C ASN A 839 9.04 3.07 -28.88
N ILE A 840 10.27 2.57 -29.03
CA ILE A 840 10.89 1.65 -28.09
C ILE A 840 11.08 2.24 -26.69
N GLU A 841 11.43 3.54 -26.58
CA GLU A 841 11.62 4.18 -25.27
C GLU A 841 10.29 4.35 -24.52
N LEU A 842 9.21 4.61 -25.26
CA LEU A 842 7.88 4.70 -24.69
C LEU A 842 7.38 3.34 -24.20
N ALA A 843 7.62 2.27 -24.98
CA ALA A 843 7.33 0.90 -24.54
C ALA A 843 8.14 0.52 -23.30
N ARG A 844 9.43 0.84 -23.24
CA ARG A 844 10.27 0.61 -22.04
C ARG A 844 9.75 1.35 -20.81
N THR A 845 9.29 2.58 -20.98
CA THR A 845 8.70 3.37 -19.88
C THR A 845 7.45 2.69 -19.33
N ILE A 846 6.57 2.23 -20.24
CA ILE A 846 5.35 1.49 -19.88
C ILE A 846 5.71 0.19 -19.15
N PHE A 847 6.60 -0.63 -19.70
CA PHE A 847 7.03 -1.89 -19.07
C PHE A 847 7.67 -1.65 -17.71
N ALA A 848 8.52 -0.63 -17.57
CA ALA A 848 9.15 -0.32 -16.30
C ALA A 848 8.13 0.08 -15.22
N LEU A 849 7.04 0.78 -15.57
CA LEU A 849 5.96 1.10 -14.63
C LEU A 849 5.13 -0.14 -14.26
N VAL A 850 4.80 -0.96 -15.24
CA VAL A 850 4.02 -2.18 -15.02
C VAL A 850 4.81 -3.20 -14.19
N ASP A 851 6.09 -3.42 -14.51
CA ASP A 851 6.95 -4.32 -13.74
C ASP A 851 7.09 -3.89 -12.27
N TRP A 852 7.17 -2.57 -12.03
CA TRP A 852 7.22 -2.02 -10.69
C TRP A 852 5.92 -2.25 -9.91
N ILE A 853 4.75 -2.03 -10.52
CA ILE A 853 3.48 -2.26 -9.80
C ILE A 853 3.25 -3.75 -9.50
N LEU A 854 3.76 -4.65 -10.35
CA LEU A 854 3.64 -6.10 -10.15
C LEU A 854 4.40 -6.60 -8.92
N GLU A 855 5.38 -5.86 -8.40
CA GLU A 855 6.00 -6.16 -7.11
C GLU A 855 5.01 -6.11 -5.93
N TYR A 856 3.84 -5.47 -6.12
CA TYR A 856 2.77 -5.35 -5.13
C TYR A 856 1.56 -6.27 -5.40
N GLN A 857 1.60 -7.08 -6.46
CA GLN A 857 0.51 -8.03 -6.76
C GLN A 857 0.70 -9.33 -5.98
N SER A 858 -0.24 -9.62 -5.09
CA SER A 858 -0.25 -10.85 -4.31
C SER A 858 -0.31 -12.10 -5.20
N GLN A 859 0.65 -13.01 -5.02
CA GLN A 859 0.65 -14.32 -5.67
C GLN A 859 -0.35 -15.29 -5.04
N LEU A 860 -0.90 -14.96 -3.86
CA LEU A 860 -1.85 -15.81 -3.12
C LEU A 860 -3.31 -15.53 -3.47
N ASP A 861 -3.71 -14.25 -3.45
CA ASP A 861 -5.09 -13.84 -3.66
C ASP A 861 -5.33 -13.08 -4.96
N GLY A 862 -4.26 -12.60 -5.61
CA GLY A 862 -4.26 -11.88 -6.89
C GLY A 862 -4.43 -10.37 -6.79
N GLY A 863 -4.73 -9.84 -5.60
CA GLY A 863 -5.00 -8.42 -5.37
C GLY A 863 -3.72 -7.59 -5.30
N PHE A 864 -3.78 -6.35 -5.77
CA PHE A 864 -2.68 -5.39 -5.62
C PHE A 864 -2.77 -4.69 -4.27
N THR A 865 -1.64 -4.61 -3.56
CA THR A 865 -1.56 -3.98 -2.25
C THR A 865 -0.43 -2.95 -2.21
N THR A 866 -0.68 -1.81 -2.85
CA THR A 866 0.23 -0.67 -2.85
C THR A 866 0.18 0.09 -1.53
N ARG A 867 1.11 1.04 -1.34
CA ARG A 867 1.17 1.87 -0.14
C ARG A 867 -0.10 2.72 0.08
N GLN A 868 -0.87 3.00 -0.97
CA GLN A 868 -2.03 3.88 -0.91
C GLN A 868 -3.25 3.20 -0.28
N GLN A 869 -3.35 1.88 -0.40
CA GLN A 869 -4.52 1.11 0.04
C GLN A 869 -4.43 0.68 1.52
N LYS A 870 -3.61 1.37 2.32
CA LYS A 870 -3.33 1.05 3.75
C LYS A 870 -2.99 -0.43 4.02
N GLY A 871 -2.45 -1.12 3.02
CA GLY A 871 -2.10 -2.54 3.11
C GLY A 871 -3.24 -3.52 2.83
N ARG A 872 -4.39 -3.10 2.31
CA ARG A 872 -5.50 -3.99 1.92
C ARG A 872 -5.75 -3.91 0.41
N PRO A 873 -5.87 -5.03 -0.31
CA PRO A 873 -6.25 -4.98 -1.72
C PRO A 873 -7.73 -4.61 -1.87
N ASP A 874 -8.02 -3.77 -2.85
CA ASP A 874 -9.35 -3.22 -3.15
C ASP A 874 -9.58 -3.16 -4.67
N TYR A 875 -10.65 -2.48 -5.09
CA TYR A 875 -11.04 -2.30 -6.49
C TYR A 875 -9.94 -1.69 -7.37
N MET A 876 -8.91 -1.03 -6.80
CA MET A 876 -7.76 -0.53 -7.56
C MET A 876 -7.02 -1.65 -8.30
N THR A 877 -7.20 -2.91 -7.90
CA THR A 877 -6.77 -4.06 -8.69
C THR A 877 -7.29 -4.00 -10.13
N ALA A 878 -8.56 -3.62 -10.33
CA ALA A 878 -9.12 -3.42 -11.67
C ALA A 878 -8.42 -2.30 -12.43
N VAL A 879 -8.12 -1.20 -11.75
CA VAL A 879 -7.43 -0.04 -12.32
C VAL A 879 -6.01 -0.40 -12.77
N TYR A 880 -5.25 -1.15 -11.95
CA TYR A 880 -3.91 -1.61 -12.34
C TYR A 880 -3.95 -2.66 -13.45
N LEU A 881 -5.01 -3.49 -13.51
CA LEU A 881 -5.18 -4.44 -14.63
C LEU A 881 -5.41 -3.73 -15.97
N GLU A 882 -6.04 -2.55 -16.01
CA GLU A 882 -6.10 -1.75 -17.25
C GLU A 882 -4.67 -1.44 -17.77
N ALA A 883 -3.76 -1.10 -16.87
CA ALA A 883 -2.36 -0.83 -17.21
C ALA A 883 -1.61 -2.09 -17.65
N VAL A 884 -1.75 -3.19 -16.89
CA VAL A 884 -1.11 -4.48 -17.20
C VAL A 884 -1.58 -5.00 -18.56
N THR A 885 -2.87 -4.88 -18.87
CA THR A 885 -3.43 -5.34 -20.14
C THR A 885 -2.99 -4.48 -21.33
N VAL A 886 -2.84 -3.16 -21.15
CA VAL A 886 -2.20 -2.29 -22.15
C VAL A 886 -0.77 -2.73 -22.41
N ALA A 887 0.03 -2.96 -21.37
CA ALA A 887 1.42 -3.42 -21.51
C ALA A 887 1.50 -4.82 -22.16
N LEU A 888 0.61 -5.75 -21.79
CA LEU A 888 0.50 -7.07 -22.42
C LEU A 888 0.25 -6.96 -23.92
N ASN A 889 -0.64 -6.06 -24.34
CA ASN A 889 -0.95 -5.87 -25.76
C ASN A 889 0.26 -5.29 -26.52
N ILE A 890 1.03 -4.38 -25.91
CA ILE A 890 2.28 -3.86 -26.48
C ILE A 890 3.34 -4.98 -26.58
N ALA A 891 3.50 -5.79 -25.53
CA ALA A 891 4.43 -6.92 -25.51
C ALA A 891 4.11 -7.95 -26.61
N LYS A 892 2.82 -8.25 -26.84
CA LYS A 892 2.36 -9.09 -27.96
C LYS A 892 2.75 -8.53 -29.33
N GLN A 893 2.54 -7.23 -29.54
CA GLN A 893 2.87 -6.57 -30.81
C GLN A 893 4.39 -6.49 -31.05
N ASN A 894 5.18 -6.35 -29.98
CA ASN A 894 6.65 -6.35 -30.05
C ASN A 894 7.28 -7.75 -30.03
N LEU A 895 6.48 -8.82 -29.95
CA LEU A 895 6.97 -10.21 -29.81
C LEU A 895 7.87 -10.44 -28.58
N ASP A 896 7.65 -9.68 -27.50
CA ASP A 896 8.37 -9.81 -26.23
C ASP A 896 7.74 -10.93 -25.38
N GLN A 897 8.25 -12.15 -25.50
CA GLN A 897 7.67 -13.33 -24.86
C GLN A 897 7.75 -13.27 -23.33
N LEU A 898 8.82 -12.71 -22.77
CA LEU A 898 9.03 -12.65 -21.31
C LEU A 898 7.98 -11.75 -20.64
N HIS A 899 7.75 -10.56 -21.19
CA HIS A 899 6.69 -9.68 -20.68
C HIS A 899 5.30 -10.24 -20.96
N GLN A 900 5.10 -10.91 -22.10
CA GLN A 900 3.81 -11.56 -22.40
C GLN A 900 3.41 -12.59 -21.35
N GLU A 901 4.30 -13.53 -21.02
CA GLU A 901 4.03 -14.58 -20.03
C GLU A 901 3.77 -13.97 -18.64
N ARG A 902 4.64 -13.04 -18.22
CA ARG A 902 4.52 -12.36 -16.92
C ARG A 902 3.20 -11.59 -16.79
N TYR A 903 2.84 -10.79 -17.79
CA TYR A 903 1.63 -9.95 -17.73
C TYR A 903 0.35 -10.76 -17.92
N GLN A 904 0.40 -11.86 -18.68
CA GLN A 904 -0.71 -12.80 -18.79
C GLN A 904 -1.00 -13.46 -17.44
N GLN A 905 0.01 -13.96 -16.73
CA GLN A 905 -0.15 -14.51 -15.39
C GLN A 905 -0.69 -13.47 -14.39
N ALA A 906 -0.19 -12.24 -14.46
CA ALA A 906 -0.68 -11.14 -13.63
C ALA A 906 -2.18 -10.87 -13.87
N CYS A 907 -2.63 -10.90 -15.12
CA CYS A 907 -4.05 -10.75 -15.45
C CYS A 907 -4.89 -11.90 -14.88
N GLU A 908 -4.44 -13.15 -15.01
CA GLU A 908 -5.17 -14.33 -14.51
C GLU A 908 -5.37 -14.29 -12.99
N LEU A 909 -4.35 -13.87 -12.25
CA LEU A 909 -4.42 -13.67 -10.80
C LEU A 909 -5.35 -12.50 -10.45
N GLY A 910 -5.17 -11.35 -11.10
CA GLY A 910 -5.93 -10.15 -10.79
C GLY A 910 -7.43 -10.30 -11.09
N PHE A 911 -7.80 -10.91 -12.22
CA PHE A 911 -9.20 -11.16 -12.53
C PHE A 911 -9.83 -12.21 -11.61
N ALA A 912 -9.06 -13.18 -11.10
CA ALA A 912 -9.56 -14.09 -10.06
C ALA A 912 -9.84 -13.35 -8.74
N PHE A 913 -9.03 -12.35 -8.39
CA PHE A 913 -9.31 -11.47 -7.26
C PHE A 913 -10.60 -10.65 -7.48
N LEU A 914 -10.78 -10.07 -8.66
CA LEU A 914 -12.00 -9.30 -8.99
C LEU A 914 -13.25 -10.19 -9.02
N ASP A 915 -13.14 -11.44 -9.47
CA ASP A 915 -14.25 -12.40 -9.40
C ASP A 915 -14.72 -12.58 -7.96
N LYS A 916 -13.80 -12.79 -7.00
CA LYS A 916 -14.11 -12.92 -5.56
C LYS A 916 -14.81 -11.68 -4.98
N GLN A 917 -14.49 -10.51 -5.50
CA GLN A 917 -15.10 -9.24 -5.08
C GLN A 917 -16.43 -8.97 -5.77
N THR A 918 -16.66 -9.53 -6.95
CA THR A 918 -17.89 -9.38 -7.72
C THR A 918 -19.01 -10.17 -7.08
N VAL A 919 -20.14 -9.50 -6.83
CA VAL A 919 -21.35 -10.16 -6.33
C VAL A 919 -21.94 -11.05 -7.41
N GLN A 920 -22.22 -12.31 -7.08
CA GLN A 920 -22.75 -13.29 -8.03
C GLN A 920 -23.88 -14.12 -7.40
N ALA A 921 -24.48 -15.03 -8.19
CA ALA A 921 -25.56 -15.90 -7.74
C ALA A 921 -25.25 -16.67 -6.43
N ARG A 922 -23.97 -17.02 -6.20
CA ARG A 922 -23.49 -17.68 -4.97
C ARG A 922 -23.70 -16.86 -3.69
N ASP A 923 -23.85 -15.54 -3.80
CA ASP A 923 -24.01 -14.63 -2.66
C ASP A 923 -25.47 -14.42 -2.25
N ARG A 924 -26.42 -15.07 -2.95
CA ARG A 924 -27.88 -14.92 -2.75
C ARG A 924 -28.30 -15.07 -1.28
N SER A 925 -27.69 -16.02 -0.58
CA SER A 925 -28.06 -16.41 0.78
C SER A 925 -27.78 -15.33 1.83
N VAL A 926 -26.87 -14.39 1.55
CA VAL A 926 -26.49 -13.31 2.48
C VAL A 926 -27.02 -11.93 2.08
N LEU A 927 -27.64 -11.80 0.90
CA LEU A 927 -28.05 -10.50 0.35
C LEU A 927 -29.58 -10.35 0.31
N PRO A 928 -30.13 -9.20 0.77
CA PRO A 928 -31.55 -8.93 0.71
C PRO A 928 -32.10 -8.79 -0.72
N ASN A 929 -31.26 -8.38 -1.68
CA ASN A 929 -31.68 -8.10 -3.05
C ASN A 929 -30.53 -8.36 -4.05
N LEU A 930 -30.33 -9.64 -4.38
CA LEU A 930 -29.32 -10.03 -5.35
C LEU A 930 -29.54 -9.40 -6.74
N ALA A 931 -30.78 -9.19 -7.17
CA ALA A 931 -31.08 -8.69 -8.52
C ALA A 931 -30.48 -7.30 -8.79
N TRP A 932 -30.37 -6.46 -7.75
CA TRP A 932 -29.70 -5.16 -7.83
C TRP A 932 -28.19 -5.23 -7.58
N ALA A 933 -27.72 -6.25 -6.87
CA ALA A 933 -26.33 -6.41 -6.47
C ALA A 933 -25.46 -7.15 -7.51
N GLU A 934 -26.03 -8.13 -8.21
CA GLU A 934 -25.29 -9.06 -9.07
C GLU A 934 -24.44 -8.31 -10.10
N GLY A 935 -23.22 -8.80 -10.36
CA GLY A 935 -22.24 -8.14 -11.21
C GLY A 935 -21.66 -6.83 -10.63
N GLY A 936 -22.07 -6.38 -9.45
CA GLY A 936 -21.47 -5.23 -8.80
C GLY A 936 -20.12 -5.60 -8.18
N LEU A 937 -19.10 -4.78 -8.41
CA LEU A 937 -17.80 -4.92 -7.78
C LEU A 937 -17.80 -4.19 -6.43
N ARG A 938 -17.55 -4.93 -5.35
CA ARG A 938 -17.38 -4.36 -4.01
C ARG A 938 -16.08 -3.58 -3.91
N GLU A 939 -16.06 -2.52 -3.09
CA GLU A 939 -14.85 -1.70 -2.86
C GLU A 939 -13.66 -2.57 -2.44
N SER A 940 -13.85 -3.45 -1.46
CA SER A 940 -12.80 -4.37 -1.00
C SER A 940 -13.40 -5.66 -0.43
N THR A 941 -12.56 -6.57 0.07
CA THR A 941 -13.05 -7.72 0.84
C THR A 941 -13.64 -7.32 2.18
N THR A 942 -13.26 -6.15 2.73
CA THR A 942 -13.70 -5.62 4.03
C THR A 942 -14.73 -4.49 3.92
N ASN A 943 -15.12 -4.08 2.72
CA ASN A 943 -16.14 -3.06 2.49
C ASN A 943 -17.06 -3.52 1.35
N SER A 944 -18.34 -3.62 1.64
CA SER A 944 -19.37 -4.16 0.74
C SER A 944 -20.01 -3.11 -0.16
N SER A 945 -19.67 -1.83 0.01
CA SER A 945 -20.18 -0.78 -0.85
C SER A 945 -19.81 -1.05 -2.31
N MET A 946 -20.77 -0.80 -3.20
CA MET A 946 -20.56 -0.90 -4.64
C MET A 946 -20.79 0.45 -5.26
N ARG A 947 -19.88 0.84 -6.15
CA ARG A 947 -20.01 2.01 -7.00
C ARG A 947 -19.89 1.62 -8.45
N ILE A 948 -20.58 2.35 -9.32
CA ILE A 948 -20.50 2.09 -10.76
C ILE A 948 -19.07 2.20 -11.28
N ASP A 949 -18.23 3.09 -10.73
CA ASP A 949 -16.87 3.29 -11.23
C ASP A 949 -15.91 2.16 -10.89
N PHE A 950 -16.11 1.47 -9.76
CA PHE A 950 -15.38 0.24 -9.48
C PHE A 950 -15.62 -0.80 -10.57
N THR A 951 -16.89 -1.01 -10.92
CA THR A 951 -17.30 -1.96 -11.95
C THR A 951 -16.91 -1.50 -13.36
N GLN A 952 -16.91 -0.18 -13.64
CA GLN A 952 -16.44 0.39 -14.91
C GLN A 952 -14.98 0.01 -15.19
N HIS A 953 -14.10 0.16 -14.20
CA HIS A 953 -12.69 -0.19 -14.34
C HIS A 953 -12.49 -1.69 -14.58
N ALA A 954 -13.24 -2.55 -13.89
CA ALA A 954 -13.17 -4.00 -14.10
C ALA A 954 -13.59 -4.40 -15.52
N LEU A 955 -14.70 -3.83 -16.01
CA LEU A 955 -15.17 -4.03 -17.37
C LEU A 955 -14.17 -3.48 -18.41
N SER A 956 -13.62 -2.28 -18.18
CA SER A 956 -12.62 -1.67 -19.06
C SER A 956 -11.35 -2.53 -19.17
N ALA A 957 -10.83 -3.04 -18.05
CA ALA A 957 -9.69 -3.97 -18.05
C ALA A 957 -10.01 -5.26 -18.84
N ALA A 958 -11.22 -5.81 -18.69
CA ALA A 958 -11.65 -6.99 -19.42
C ALA A 958 -11.74 -6.74 -20.93
N LEU A 959 -12.22 -5.56 -21.35
CA LEU A 959 -12.26 -5.19 -22.75
C LEU A 959 -10.85 -5.13 -23.37
N TYR A 960 -9.88 -4.55 -22.66
CA TYR A 960 -8.49 -4.49 -23.13
C TYR A 960 -7.86 -5.87 -23.38
N ILE A 961 -8.02 -6.83 -22.46
CA ILE A 961 -7.45 -8.18 -22.60
C ILE A 961 -8.18 -9.04 -23.65
N LEU A 962 -9.46 -8.74 -23.90
CA LEU A 962 -10.24 -9.34 -24.98
C LEU A 962 -9.94 -8.67 -26.35
N GLY A 963 -9.10 -7.64 -26.37
CA GLY A 963 -8.72 -6.93 -27.60
C GLY A 963 -9.84 -6.07 -28.17
N LYS A 964 -10.66 -5.47 -27.30
CA LYS A 964 -11.88 -4.72 -27.63
C LYS A 964 -11.82 -3.25 -27.22
#